data_AF-V6HBP5-F1
#
_entry.id   AF-V6HBP5-F1
#
_cell.length_a   1.000
_cell.length_b   1.000
_cell.length_c   1.000
_cell.angle_alpha   90.00
_cell.angle_beta   90.00
_cell.angle_gamma   90.00
#
_symmetry.space_group_name_H-M   'P 1'
#
loop_
_entity.id
_entity.type
_entity.pdbx_description
1 polymer ?
#
loop_
_entity_poly.entity_id
_entity_poly.type
_entity_poly.pdbx_seq_one_letter_code
_entity_poly.pdbx_strand_id
1 'polypeptide(L)'
;MEIGKRSILFRSLVFLLSFHALPVLAFDTSKIPSNGIPLSSHSEVWEDTSRSTPYPQVLEIAEFQPISSPSFGYSSSTYWFSIPVENSSNETLSWILEIQYAYLDKIEVYQASGNSQPIYRAGDSLSFKERPIFYRFPSFPFEIPAHSKDRILIRIETTSAVNFAAFAYKRQDFFSKVNSEQILQGLYFGAILVMVLYNLFLFLSTKEKIYFAFSAYVAAGIFVQWVLYGYASQFFWPGATTWASRCITSFTFLSVATAADFIRTYFDTKRRHPRFNILILGIVYSSAFLALAGYFLPVRVGLALYFPIAFLGLICLFSVGFQNLSRNLRYASFFLGAWFALIIGTFLYLLKFSGILPHTIGIANWGVEIGSVFHVLLIAMSLADRVNELSINLTNKVGDLNDAKHAIEQSEMRFRNLFEGAEELLLTLDQEGKIQDANRTLSRLTGHRPAEVKGKSLLDLIYSPEGPEGSLNLFLAKEKLEEHLKLRKTVEFHSEFSQKYVMEPKPVKIRLQSFDAEGKRMVLGKVSEISEDILSRFLQSESMNFTVNNYLRNADILSRQLTSNLTQFVGSEVVTAVRICLREVLINAIEHGNLGISFDEKTDAMKSGNYMEFIQKRQKEVFYGARSVKVAYSLNSKRIGFEIYDEGDGFDFKKILNLDGEKLNEQSYTHGRGIMMTRKVFDVVKFNDKGNKVLLIKYLQKPLKYKREPSSFDI
;
A
#
# COMPACT_ATOMS: atom_id res chain seq x y z
N MET A 1 -22.13 67.39 -4.99
CA MET A 1 -22.65 68.09 -3.78
C MET A 1 -23.58 67.20 -2.92
N GLU A 2 -23.58 65.87 -3.09
CA GLU A 2 -24.44 64.93 -2.34
C GLU A 2 -23.68 64.03 -1.34
N ILE A 3 -22.36 63.96 -1.41
CA ILE A 3 -21.56 63.12 -0.50
C ILE A 3 -21.35 63.80 0.87
N GLY A 4 -21.43 65.14 0.93
CA GLY A 4 -21.29 65.91 2.18
C GLY A 4 -22.53 65.90 3.08
N LYS A 5 -23.74 65.73 2.53
CA LYS A 5 -25.00 65.74 3.32
C LYS A 5 -25.26 64.44 4.07
N ARG A 6 -24.79 63.28 3.58
CA ARG A 6 -24.90 61.99 4.29
C ARG A 6 -23.95 61.88 5.49
N SER A 7 -22.78 62.52 5.44
CA SER A 7 -21.83 62.57 6.56
C SER A 7 -22.36 63.43 7.73
N ILE A 8 -23.04 64.54 7.42
CA ILE A 8 -23.64 65.41 8.43
C ILE A 8 -24.86 64.73 9.06
N LEU A 9 -25.75 64.10 8.27
CA LEU A 9 -26.87 63.32 8.79
C LEU A 9 -26.43 62.10 9.63
N PHE A 10 -25.34 61.42 9.27
CA PHE A 10 -24.80 60.31 10.07
C PHE A 10 -24.14 60.82 11.35
N ARG A 11 -23.42 61.95 11.31
CA ARG A 11 -22.85 62.57 12.51
C ARG A 11 -23.94 63.15 13.42
N SER A 12 -25.01 63.73 12.90
CA SER A 12 -26.13 64.21 13.71
C SER A 12 -27.05 63.07 14.16
N LEU A 13 -27.13 61.93 13.47
CA LEU A 13 -27.79 60.72 13.99
C LEU A 13 -26.97 60.07 15.14
N VAL A 14 -25.64 60.09 15.04
CA VAL A 14 -24.73 59.63 16.10
C VAL A 14 -24.69 60.64 17.27
N PHE A 15 -24.89 61.93 17.01
CA PHE A 15 -25.01 62.97 18.05
C PHE A 15 -26.44 63.09 18.64
N LEU A 16 -27.49 62.59 17.97
CA LEU A 16 -28.83 62.43 18.56
C LEU A 16 -28.97 61.12 19.35
N LEU A 17 -28.04 60.18 19.15
CA LEU A 17 -27.82 58.99 19.97
C LEU A 17 -26.80 59.21 21.10
N SER A 18 -26.41 60.46 21.39
CA SER A 18 -25.82 60.78 22.69
C SER A 18 -26.92 60.62 23.73
N PHE A 19 -27.03 59.40 24.26
CA PHE A 19 -27.80 59.04 25.44
C PHE A 19 -27.76 60.19 26.44
N HIS A 20 -28.89 60.85 26.66
CA HIS A 20 -29.12 61.40 27.99
C HIS A 20 -28.97 60.21 28.93
N ALA A 21 -28.02 60.29 29.87
CA ALA A 21 -27.83 59.30 30.90
C ALA A 21 -29.16 59.17 31.66
N LEU A 22 -29.98 58.19 31.25
CA LEU A 22 -31.16 57.84 32.01
C LEU A 22 -30.65 57.40 33.38
N PRO A 23 -31.20 57.95 34.47
CA PRO A 23 -30.75 57.58 35.81
C PRO A 23 -30.91 56.07 35.97
N VAL A 24 -29.85 55.40 36.45
CA VAL A 24 -29.92 53.98 36.78
C VAL A 24 -30.91 53.84 37.93
N LEU A 25 -32.07 53.23 37.65
CA LEU A 25 -33.08 52.97 38.67
C LEU A 25 -32.54 51.97 39.69
N ALA A 26 -32.84 52.21 40.97
CA ALA A 26 -32.49 51.31 42.06
C ALA A 26 -32.99 49.88 41.76
N PHE A 27 -32.10 48.92 41.96
CA PHE A 27 -32.38 47.51 41.76
C PHE A 27 -33.28 46.99 42.88
N ASP A 28 -34.53 46.69 42.56
CA ASP A 28 -35.48 46.12 43.50
C ASP A 28 -35.22 44.62 43.72
N THR A 29 -34.63 44.29 44.86
CA THR A 29 -34.27 42.93 45.26
C THR A 29 -35.46 41.99 45.42
N SER A 30 -36.68 42.51 45.60
CA SER A 30 -37.89 41.69 45.65
C SER A 30 -38.25 41.05 44.30
N LYS A 31 -37.75 41.64 43.20
CA LYS A 31 -38.05 41.22 41.81
C LYS A 31 -37.00 40.27 41.22
N ILE A 32 -36.09 39.72 42.02
CA ILE A 32 -35.10 38.75 41.54
C ILE A 32 -35.83 37.49 41.01
N PRO A 33 -35.67 37.14 39.72
CA PRO A 33 -36.24 35.91 39.16
C PRO A 33 -35.41 34.69 39.61
N SER A 34 -35.98 33.49 39.52
CA SER A 34 -35.31 32.25 39.94
C SER A 34 -34.00 31.96 39.18
N ASN A 35 -33.90 32.39 37.93
CA ASN A 35 -32.68 32.24 37.12
C ASN A 35 -31.62 33.33 37.37
N GLY A 36 -31.88 34.22 38.32
CA GLY A 36 -31.08 35.42 38.58
C GLY A 36 -31.23 36.50 37.50
N ILE A 37 -30.70 37.68 37.79
CA ILE A 37 -30.74 38.83 36.91
C ILE A 37 -29.35 39.47 36.77
N PRO A 38 -28.90 39.78 35.55
CA PRO A 38 -27.63 40.49 35.36
C PRO A 38 -27.73 41.89 35.97
N LEU A 39 -26.71 42.28 36.74
CA LEU A 39 -26.65 43.57 37.40
C LEU A 39 -26.04 44.66 36.53
N SER A 40 -25.46 44.32 35.37
CA SER A 40 -24.81 45.29 34.48
C SER A 40 -25.74 46.45 34.06
N SER A 41 -27.03 46.19 33.81
CA SER A 41 -28.02 47.22 33.47
C SER A 41 -28.52 48.04 34.67
N HIS A 42 -28.16 47.62 35.89
CA HIS A 42 -28.54 48.24 37.17
C HIS A 42 -27.31 48.76 37.93
N SER A 43 -26.17 48.85 37.26
CA SER A 43 -24.90 49.25 37.85
C SER A 43 -24.34 50.46 37.12
N GLU A 44 -23.62 51.26 37.89
CA GLU A 44 -22.85 52.39 37.38
C GLU A 44 -21.37 52.15 37.65
N VAL A 45 -20.50 52.75 36.86
CA VAL A 45 -19.05 52.59 36.94
C VAL A 45 -18.35 53.93 37.03
N TRP A 46 -17.30 53.99 37.84
CA TRP A 46 -16.36 55.10 37.89
C TRP A 46 -14.94 54.54 37.81
N GLU A 47 -14.12 55.12 36.93
CA GLU A 47 -12.72 54.74 36.76
C GLU A 47 -11.82 55.68 37.59
N ASP A 48 -11.26 55.17 38.67
CA ASP A 48 -10.27 55.86 39.49
C ASP A 48 -8.87 55.66 38.91
N THR A 49 -8.43 56.65 38.13
CA THR A 49 -7.08 56.70 37.56
C THR A 49 -5.99 56.96 38.61
N SER A 50 -6.34 57.51 39.78
CA SER A 50 -5.39 57.79 40.87
C SER A 50 -5.03 56.55 41.70
N ARG A 51 -5.89 55.52 41.68
CA ARG A 51 -5.80 54.25 42.45
C ARG A 51 -5.83 54.38 43.97
N SER A 52 -5.77 55.61 44.50
CA SER A 52 -5.57 55.88 45.92
C SER A 52 -6.81 56.37 46.65
N THR A 53 -7.94 56.53 45.97
CA THR A 53 -9.14 57.11 46.59
C THR A 53 -9.70 56.18 47.67
N PRO A 54 -9.72 56.58 48.95
CA PRO A 54 -10.32 55.80 50.01
C PRO A 54 -11.85 55.89 49.92
N TYR A 55 -12.53 54.79 50.28
CA TYR A 55 -13.98 54.63 50.15
C TYR A 55 -14.84 55.83 50.59
N PRO A 56 -14.60 56.49 51.75
CA PRO A 56 -15.47 57.60 52.18
C PRO A 56 -15.53 58.75 51.17
N GLN A 57 -14.41 59.02 50.47
CA GLN A 57 -14.30 60.12 49.51
C GLN A 57 -14.94 59.78 48.16
N VAL A 58 -15.10 58.50 47.83
CA VAL A 58 -15.69 58.05 46.55
C VAL A 58 -17.14 58.50 46.42
N LEU A 59 -17.92 58.46 47.52
CA LEU A 59 -19.31 58.92 47.51
C LEU A 59 -19.47 60.41 47.18
N GLU A 60 -18.42 61.21 47.44
CA GLU A 60 -18.43 62.68 47.25
C GLU A 60 -17.87 63.11 45.89
N ILE A 61 -16.85 62.42 45.38
CA ILE A 61 -16.09 62.86 44.19
C ILE A 61 -16.39 62.05 42.92
N ALA A 62 -16.97 60.87 43.03
CA ALA A 62 -17.10 59.96 41.88
C ALA A 62 -18.31 60.33 41.01
N GLU A 63 -18.03 60.66 39.75
CA GLU A 63 -19.06 60.78 38.71
C GLU A 63 -19.32 59.41 38.07
N PHE A 64 -20.29 58.70 38.62
CA PHE A 64 -20.69 57.38 38.15
C PHE A 64 -21.42 57.45 36.80
N GLN A 65 -21.04 56.56 35.87
CA GLN A 65 -21.63 56.44 34.53
C GLN A 65 -22.36 55.09 34.37
N PRO A 66 -23.52 55.01 33.70
CA PRO A 66 -24.21 53.74 33.46
C PRO A 66 -23.35 52.75 32.67
N ILE A 67 -23.43 51.46 33.02
CA ILE A 67 -22.69 50.40 32.33
C ILE A 67 -23.47 49.92 31.10
N SER A 68 -22.81 49.89 29.95
CA SER A 68 -23.37 49.36 28.69
C SER A 68 -22.82 47.97 28.32
N SER A 69 -21.66 47.59 28.85
CA SER A 69 -21.00 46.31 28.59
C SER A 69 -20.33 45.77 29.85
N PRO A 70 -20.37 44.45 30.10
CA PRO A 70 -19.66 43.85 31.24
C PRO A 70 -18.14 43.85 31.08
N SER A 71 -17.59 44.10 29.89
CA SER A 71 -16.14 44.02 29.62
C SER A 71 -15.53 45.39 29.38
N PHE A 72 -14.57 45.78 30.22
CA PHE A 72 -13.83 47.05 30.14
C PHE A 72 -12.40 46.89 29.59
N GLY A 73 -11.98 45.64 29.30
CA GLY A 73 -10.66 45.35 28.75
C GLY A 73 -9.55 45.39 29.80
N TYR A 74 -8.31 45.61 29.36
CA TYR A 74 -7.15 45.71 30.25
C TYR A 74 -6.90 47.17 30.60
N SER A 75 -6.96 47.49 31.89
CA SER A 75 -6.65 48.82 32.40
C SER A 75 -5.80 48.70 33.66
N SER A 76 -4.97 49.72 33.90
CA SER A 76 -4.29 49.85 35.18
C SER A 76 -5.16 50.57 36.20
N SER A 77 -6.25 51.24 35.84
CA SER A 77 -7.04 52.02 36.79
C SER A 77 -7.80 51.12 37.79
N THR A 78 -8.20 51.69 38.92
CA THR A 78 -9.12 51.02 39.86
C THR A 78 -10.54 51.30 39.41
N TYR A 79 -11.38 50.28 39.29
CA TYR A 79 -12.79 50.46 38.92
C TYR A 79 -13.67 50.37 40.15
N TRP A 80 -14.56 51.35 40.29
CA TRP A 80 -15.62 51.37 41.29
C TRP A 80 -16.95 51.13 40.60
N PHE A 81 -17.65 50.08 41.04
CA PHE A 81 -19.00 49.77 40.58
C PHE A 81 -19.99 50.12 41.69
N SER A 82 -21.00 50.92 41.36
CA SER A 82 -22.08 51.35 42.26
C SER A 82 -23.36 50.63 41.84
N ILE A 83 -24.00 49.96 42.81
CA ILE A 83 -25.27 49.27 42.61
C ILE A 83 -26.26 49.85 43.62
N PRO A 84 -27.15 50.76 43.22
CA PRO A 84 -28.26 51.18 44.06
C PRO A 84 -29.23 50.01 44.25
N VAL A 85 -29.53 49.65 45.49
CA VAL A 85 -30.40 48.52 45.83
C VAL A 85 -31.56 48.97 46.70
N GLU A 86 -32.73 48.40 46.45
CA GLU A 86 -33.97 48.67 47.18
C GLU A 86 -34.66 47.35 47.53
N ASN A 87 -35.33 47.29 48.68
CA ASN A 87 -36.24 46.21 49.01
C ASN A 87 -37.65 46.78 49.23
N SER A 88 -38.50 46.66 48.22
CA SER A 88 -39.90 47.11 48.27
C SER A 88 -40.83 46.17 49.05
N SER A 89 -40.33 45.03 49.54
CA SER A 89 -41.14 44.00 50.19
C SER A 89 -41.25 44.20 51.71
N ASN A 90 -42.20 43.51 52.32
CA ASN A 90 -42.42 43.51 53.77
C ASN A 90 -41.48 42.58 54.54
N GLU A 91 -40.61 41.85 53.85
CA GLU A 91 -39.72 40.85 54.45
C GLU A 91 -38.25 41.23 54.22
N THR A 92 -37.37 40.79 55.12
CA THR A 92 -35.92 40.93 54.89
C THR A 92 -35.50 39.94 53.83
N LEU A 93 -34.93 40.43 52.73
CA LEU A 93 -34.54 39.59 51.60
C LEU A 93 -33.07 39.21 51.68
N SER A 94 -32.81 37.91 51.60
CA SER A 94 -31.48 37.32 51.49
C SER A 94 -31.13 37.01 50.04
N TRP A 95 -30.10 37.65 49.52
CA TRP A 95 -29.65 37.45 48.15
C TRP A 95 -28.13 37.36 48.07
N ILE A 96 -27.62 36.91 46.93
CA ILE A 96 -26.20 36.71 46.67
C ILE A 96 -25.84 37.46 45.40
N LEU A 97 -24.79 38.29 45.51
CA LEU A 97 -24.12 38.90 44.37
C LEU A 97 -22.99 37.98 43.92
N GLU A 98 -23.10 37.41 42.72
CA GLU A 98 -22.07 36.58 42.09
C GLU A 98 -21.39 37.38 40.98
N ILE A 99 -20.06 37.48 41.00
CA ILE A 99 -19.28 37.99 39.87
C ILE A 99 -18.75 36.77 39.11
N GLN A 100 -19.30 36.51 37.91
CA GLN A 100 -18.97 35.32 37.11
C GLN A 100 -17.63 35.43 36.37
N TYR A 101 -16.59 35.86 37.10
CA TYR A 101 -15.22 35.99 36.60
C TYR A 101 -14.24 35.74 37.75
N ALA A 102 -13.44 34.67 37.65
CA ALA A 102 -12.62 34.17 38.75
C ALA A 102 -11.26 34.89 38.92
N TYR A 103 -10.80 35.62 37.89
CA TYR A 103 -9.43 36.19 37.78
C TYR A 103 -9.33 37.67 38.12
N LEU A 104 -10.22 38.17 38.96
CA LEU A 104 -10.04 39.53 39.47
C LEU A 104 -9.01 39.46 40.60
N ASP A 105 -7.93 40.23 40.50
CA ASP A 105 -6.85 40.16 41.49
C ASP A 105 -7.38 40.48 42.90
N LYS A 106 -8.05 41.62 43.04
CA LYS A 106 -8.60 42.09 44.32
C LYS A 106 -9.97 42.72 44.15
N ILE A 107 -10.92 42.27 44.96
CA ILE A 107 -12.29 42.75 45.04
C ILE A 107 -12.57 43.14 46.49
N GLU A 108 -12.95 44.38 46.71
CA GLU A 108 -13.41 44.87 48.00
C GLU A 108 -14.83 45.38 47.87
N VAL A 109 -15.71 44.93 48.77
CA VAL A 109 -17.12 45.27 48.74
C VAL A 109 -17.45 46.14 49.95
N TYR A 110 -18.13 47.25 49.70
CA TYR A 110 -18.53 48.24 50.67
C TYR A 110 -20.04 48.46 50.60
N GLN A 111 -20.63 48.88 51.71
CA GLN A 111 -22.04 49.20 51.84
C GLN A 111 -22.18 50.66 52.30
N ALA A 112 -23.01 51.46 51.65
CA ALA A 112 -23.17 52.89 51.96
C ALA A 112 -23.70 53.14 53.37
N SER A 113 -24.54 52.25 53.89
CA SER A 113 -24.99 52.28 55.29
C SER A 113 -23.96 51.82 56.32
N GLY A 114 -22.83 51.23 55.88
CA GLY A 114 -21.81 50.63 56.74
C GLY A 114 -20.62 51.55 57.06
N ASN A 115 -19.69 51.03 57.87
CA ASN A 115 -18.42 51.72 58.19
C ASN A 115 -17.49 51.83 56.98
N SER A 116 -16.44 52.63 57.08
CA SER A 116 -15.45 52.86 56.01
C SER A 116 -14.55 51.66 55.67
N GLN A 117 -14.82 50.47 56.21
CA GLN A 117 -14.07 49.24 55.96
C GLN A 117 -14.87 48.33 55.02
N PRO A 118 -14.19 47.55 54.15
CA PRO A 118 -14.89 46.61 53.28
C PRO A 118 -15.55 45.51 54.10
N ILE A 119 -16.82 45.24 53.83
CA ILE A 119 -17.61 44.16 54.45
C ILE A 119 -17.14 42.79 53.98
N TYR A 120 -16.71 42.69 52.72
CA TYR A 120 -16.20 41.47 52.12
C TYR A 120 -14.98 41.73 51.25
N ARG A 121 -14.12 40.72 51.16
CA ARG A 121 -12.95 40.71 50.27
C ARG A 121 -12.93 39.41 49.48
N ALA A 122 -12.49 39.49 48.23
CA ALA A 122 -12.24 38.33 47.38
C ALA A 122 -11.20 38.68 46.31
N GLY A 123 -10.82 37.68 45.53
CA GLY A 123 -9.89 37.82 44.42
C GLY A 123 -9.03 36.57 44.26
N ASP A 124 -8.10 36.59 43.33
CA ASP A 124 -7.08 35.55 43.17
C ASP A 124 -5.70 35.92 43.78
N SER A 125 -5.50 37.20 44.11
CA SER A 125 -4.33 37.69 44.86
C SER A 125 -4.47 37.50 46.38
N LEU A 126 -5.69 37.25 46.85
CA LEU A 126 -6.04 36.97 48.24
C LEU A 126 -6.24 35.47 48.46
N SER A 127 -6.08 35.03 49.71
CA SER A 127 -6.32 33.62 50.06
C SER A 127 -7.75 33.24 49.72
N PHE A 128 -7.96 32.07 49.11
CA PHE A 128 -9.30 31.62 48.73
C PHE A 128 -10.22 31.50 49.96
N LYS A 129 -9.64 31.29 51.15
CA LYS A 129 -10.37 31.23 52.43
C LYS A 129 -10.95 32.58 52.89
N GLU A 130 -10.52 33.70 52.32
CA GLU A 130 -11.09 35.03 52.62
C GLU A 130 -12.46 35.23 51.95
N ARG A 131 -12.82 34.39 50.97
CA ARG A 131 -14.11 34.48 50.28
C ARG A 131 -15.25 34.15 51.24
N PRO A 132 -16.33 34.95 51.29
CA PRO A 132 -17.48 34.68 52.17
C PRO A 132 -18.18 33.36 51.88
N ILE A 133 -18.27 33.00 50.60
CA ILE A 133 -18.82 31.74 50.13
C ILE A 133 -17.68 30.97 49.46
N PHE A 134 -17.45 29.74 49.91
CA PHE A 134 -16.41 28.85 49.37
C PHE A 134 -16.84 28.27 48.01
N TYR A 135 -16.82 29.13 46.99
CA TYR A 135 -17.27 28.82 45.64
C TYR A 135 -16.34 29.44 44.59
N ARG A 136 -16.28 28.81 43.41
CA ARG A 136 -15.30 29.10 42.35
C ARG A 136 -15.33 30.55 41.87
N PHE A 137 -16.52 31.15 41.81
CA PHE A 137 -16.72 32.56 41.48
C PHE A 137 -16.88 33.40 42.76
N PRO A 138 -16.28 34.61 42.81
CA PRO A 138 -16.49 35.55 43.91
C PRO A 138 -17.98 35.80 44.14
N SER A 139 -18.47 35.40 45.32
CA SER A 139 -19.89 35.44 45.67
C SER A 139 -20.06 36.05 47.06
N PHE A 140 -20.94 37.04 47.16
CA PHE A 140 -21.10 37.89 48.35
C PHE A 140 -22.55 37.84 48.85
N PRO A 141 -22.81 37.35 50.08
CA PRO A 141 -24.15 37.29 50.63
C PRO A 141 -24.58 38.64 51.20
N PHE A 142 -25.80 39.06 50.91
CA PHE A 142 -26.39 40.29 51.42
C PHE A 142 -27.77 40.03 52.04
N GLU A 143 -28.10 40.84 53.04
CA GLU A 143 -29.42 40.90 53.66
C GLU A 143 -29.90 42.35 53.62
N ILE A 144 -31.03 42.61 52.97
CA ILE A 144 -31.61 43.95 52.87
C ILE A 144 -32.92 43.97 53.65
N PRO A 145 -33.03 44.75 54.74
CA PRO A 145 -34.25 44.89 55.52
C PRO A 145 -35.45 45.33 54.69
N ALA A 146 -36.66 45.01 55.15
CA ALA A 146 -37.90 45.45 54.53
C ALA A 146 -37.95 46.99 54.40
N HIS A 147 -38.43 47.48 53.25
CA HIS A 147 -38.57 48.92 52.94
C HIS A 147 -37.29 49.75 53.06
N SER A 148 -36.12 49.13 52.88
CA SER A 148 -34.83 49.84 52.95
C SER A 148 -34.22 50.09 51.56
N LYS A 149 -33.45 51.17 51.48
CA LYS A 149 -32.63 51.55 50.33
C LYS A 149 -31.18 51.60 50.77
N ASP A 150 -30.30 51.06 49.95
CA ASP A 150 -28.86 51.09 50.20
C ASP A 150 -28.10 51.19 48.88
N ARG A 151 -26.77 51.37 48.97
CA ARG A 151 -25.89 51.38 47.81
C ARG A 151 -24.70 50.47 48.08
N ILE A 152 -24.51 49.49 47.21
CA ILE A 152 -23.37 48.58 47.28
C ILE A 152 -22.29 49.12 46.36
N LEU A 153 -21.09 49.30 46.90
CA LEU A 153 -19.93 49.75 46.14
C LEU A 153 -18.91 48.62 46.07
N ILE A 154 -18.46 48.30 44.86
CA ILE A 154 -17.49 47.23 44.60
C ILE A 154 -16.26 47.87 43.97
N ARG A 155 -15.14 47.79 44.68
CA ARG A 155 -13.83 48.20 44.20
C ARG A 155 -13.12 47.01 43.59
N ILE A 156 -12.71 47.14 42.34
CA ILE A 156 -11.95 46.12 41.61
C ILE A 156 -10.60 46.71 41.23
N GLU A 157 -9.54 46.07 41.72
CA GLU A 157 -8.16 46.34 41.35
C GLU A 157 -7.59 45.05 40.75
N THR A 158 -7.19 45.11 39.48
CA THR A 158 -6.69 43.92 38.78
C THR A 158 -5.69 44.27 37.68
N THR A 159 -4.74 43.37 37.45
CA THR A 159 -3.82 43.37 36.32
C THR A 159 -4.35 42.56 35.12
N SER A 160 -5.41 41.79 35.34
CA SER A 160 -6.15 41.04 34.33
C SER A 160 -7.17 41.93 33.59
N ALA A 161 -8.00 41.33 32.72
CA ALA A 161 -9.08 42.04 32.07
C ALA A 161 -10.18 42.36 33.10
N VAL A 162 -10.62 43.61 33.16
CA VAL A 162 -11.74 44.02 33.99
C VAL A 162 -13.03 43.55 33.33
N ASN A 163 -13.63 42.49 33.88
CA ASN A 163 -14.92 41.97 33.47
C ASN A 163 -15.88 41.93 34.67
N PHE A 164 -16.90 42.76 34.62
CA PHE A 164 -17.93 42.91 35.64
C PHE A 164 -19.24 42.21 35.22
N ALA A 165 -19.16 40.89 34.99
CA ALA A 165 -20.32 40.03 34.79
C ALA A 165 -21.00 39.68 36.12
N ALA A 166 -21.59 40.67 36.78
CA ALA A 166 -22.26 40.53 38.07
C ALA A 166 -23.73 40.10 37.92
N PHE A 167 -24.19 39.20 38.80
CA PHE A 167 -25.56 38.67 38.84
C PHE A 167 -26.10 38.70 40.27
N ALA A 168 -27.39 38.99 40.40
CA ALA A 168 -28.12 38.83 41.65
C ALA A 168 -28.97 37.56 41.62
N TYR A 169 -28.85 36.74 42.68
CA TYR A 169 -29.63 35.54 42.90
C TYR A 169 -30.29 35.55 44.28
N LYS A 170 -31.49 34.98 44.41
CA LYS A 170 -32.01 34.64 45.73
C LYS A 170 -31.12 33.57 46.37
N ARG A 171 -30.98 33.60 47.69
CA ARG A 171 -30.09 32.66 48.42
C ARG A 171 -30.36 31.19 48.07
N GLN A 172 -31.62 30.76 48.05
CA GLN A 172 -32.00 29.37 47.73
C GLN A 172 -31.73 28.99 46.27
N ASP A 173 -32.07 29.89 45.34
CA ASP A 173 -31.88 29.68 43.91
C ASP A 173 -30.38 29.59 43.55
N PHE A 174 -29.53 30.39 44.20
CA PHE A 174 -28.08 30.33 44.05
C PHE A 174 -27.53 28.95 44.41
N PHE A 175 -27.88 28.40 45.58
CA PHE A 175 -27.38 27.08 45.99
C PHE A 175 -27.91 25.95 45.11
N SER A 176 -29.15 26.05 44.63
CA SER A 176 -29.73 25.10 43.66
C SER A 176 -28.99 25.13 42.31
N LYS A 177 -28.67 26.34 41.83
CA LYS A 177 -27.83 26.58 40.64
C LYS A 177 -26.43 26.02 40.82
N VAL A 178 -25.78 26.29 41.96
CA VAL A 178 -24.44 25.76 42.28
C VAL A 178 -24.43 24.24 42.30
N ASN A 179 -25.40 23.59 42.93
CA ASN A 179 -25.50 22.12 42.95
C ASN A 179 -25.61 21.54 41.53
N SER A 180 -26.47 22.15 40.70
CA SER A 180 -26.67 21.73 39.31
C SER A 180 -25.40 21.94 38.46
N GLU A 181 -24.74 23.08 38.62
CA GLU A 181 -23.47 23.37 37.93
C GLU A 181 -22.36 22.41 38.36
N GLN A 182 -22.23 22.10 39.64
CA GLN A 182 -21.22 21.17 40.15
C GLN A 182 -21.43 19.75 39.63
N ILE A 183 -22.68 19.26 39.56
CA ILE A 183 -22.98 17.95 38.98
C ILE A 183 -22.59 17.91 37.50
N LEU A 184 -22.99 18.92 36.72
CA LEU A 184 -22.67 18.99 35.29
C LEU A 184 -21.16 19.10 35.04
N GLN A 185 -20.47 19.94 35.81
CA GLN A 185 -19.02 20.10 35.71
C GLN A 185 -18.28 18.84 36.17
N GLY A 186 -18.78 18.16 37.21
CA GLY A 186 -18.24 16.87 37.67
C GLY A 186 -18.38 15.78 36.61
N LEU A 187 -19.53 15.67 35.95
CA LEU A 187 -19.74 14.76 34.81
C LEU A 187 -18.81 15.09 33.65
N TYR A 188 -18.67 16.37 33.31
CA TYR A 188 -17.79 16.84 32.25
C TYR A 188 -16.32 16.47 32.53
N PHE A 189 -15.75 16.93 33.65
CA PHE A 189 -14.35 16.63 33.99
C PHE A 189 -14.10 15.15 34.21
N GLY A 190 -15.07 14.42 34.78
CA GLY A 190 -15.01 12.96 34.93
C GLY A 190 -14.92 12.26 33.58
N ALA A 191 -15.77 12.62 32.61
CA ALA A 191 -15.76 12.05 31.27
C ALA A 191 -14.42 12.30 30.55
N ILE A 192 -13.87 13.52 30.62
CA ILE A 192 -12.58 13.81 30.00
C ILE A 192 -11.43 13.09 30.74
N LEU A 193 -11.46 13.00 32.07
CA LEU A 193 -10.46 12.25 32.83
C LEU A 193 -10.43 10.77 32.44
N VAL A 194 -11.60 10.14 32.30
CA VAL A 194 -11.71 8.76 31.81
C VAL A 194 -11.10 8.64 30.41
N MET A 195 -11.33 9.60 29.52
CA MET A 195 -10.73 9.60 28.18
C MET A 195 -9.20 9.73 28.21
N VAL A 196 -8.64 10.56 29.11
CA VAL A 196 -7.18 10.68 29.31
C VAL A 196 -6.61 9.35 29.82
N LEU A 197 -7.20 8.77 30.86
CA LEU A 197 -6.74 7.49 31.44
C LEU A 197 -6.86 6.33 30.45
N TYR A 198 -7.95 6.26 29.68
CA TYR A 198 -8.17 5.27 28.64
C TYR A 198 -7.09 5.35 27.56
N ASN A 199 -6.78 6.56 27.07
CA ASN A 199 -5.73 6.73 26.06
C ASN A 199 -4.33 6.47 26.64
N LEU A 200 -4.09 6.76 27.91
CA LEU A 200 -2.82 6.40 28.56
C LEU A 200 -2.69 4.87 28.68
N PHE A 201 -3.77 4.16 28.98
CA PHE A 201 -3.78 2.69 28.94
C PHE A 201 -3.52 2.15 27.53
N LEU A 202 -4.15 2.73 26.49
CA LEU A 202 -3.84 2.39 25.10
C LEU A 202 -2.39 2.65 24.75
N PHE A 203 -1.78 3.74 25.25
CA PHE A 203 -0.35 3.98 25.09
C PHE A 203 0.50 2.87 25.73
N LEU A 204 0.20 2.46 26.96
CA LEU A 204 0.94 1.40 27.64
C LEU A 204 0.80 0.05 26.92
N SER A 205 -0.38 -0.24 26.38
CA SER A 205 -0.66 -1.50 25.67
C SER A 205 -0.08 -1.52 24.25
N THR A 206 -0.18 -0.43 23.50
CA THR A 206 0.22 -0.38 22.07
C THR A 206 1.63 0.16 21.87
N LYS A 207 2.17 0.89 22.85
CA LYS A 207 3.43 1.66 22.77
C LYS A 207 3.45 2.73 21.65
N GLU A 208 2.29 3.06 21.09
CA GLU A 208 2.16 4.07 20.04
C GLU A 208 2.12 5.47 20.64
N LYS A 209 3.11 6.31 20.28
CA LYS A 209 3.33 7.65 20.86
C LYS A 209 2.13 8.60 20.72
N ILE A 210 1.26 8.35 19.76
CA ILE A 210 0.07 9.18 19.50
C ILE A 210 -0.88 9.24 20.69
N TYR A 211 -1.10 8.12 21.36
CA TYR A 211 -2.04 8.06 22.48
C TYR A 211 -1.52 8.83 23.69
N PHE A 212 -0.21 8.80 23.92
CA PHE A 212 0.44 9.63 24.92
C PHE A 212 0.33 11.13 24.56
N ALA A 213 0.66 11.50 23.32
CA ALA A 213 0.58 12.89 22.87
C ALA A 213 -0.86 13.43 22.98
N PHE A 214 -1.87 12.63 22.64
CA PHE A 214 -3.27 12.98 22.82
C PHE A 214 -3.63 13.17 24.30
N SER A 215 -3.23 12.23 25.16
CA SER A 215 -3.48 12.31 26.60
C SER A 215 -2.85 13.55 27.22
N ALA A 216 -1.60 13.87 26.85
CA ALA A 216 -0.89 15.06 27.31
C ALA A 216 -1.57 16.36 26.86
N TYR A 217 -2.02 16.43 25.60
CA TYR A 217 -2.78 17.56 25.06
C TYR A 217 -4.09 17.77 25.82
N VAL A 218 -4.92 16.72 25.94
CA VAL A 218 -6.22 16.80 26.58
C VAL A 218 -6.06 17.16 28.06
N ALA A 219 -5.11 16.55 28.77
CA ALA A 219 -4.83 16.86 30.17
C ALA A 219 -4.40 18.32 30.36
N ALA A 220 -3.47 18.82 29.54
CA ALA A 220 -3.02 20.22 29.61
C ALA A 220 -4.19 21.19 29.34
N GLY A 221 -5.05 20.89 28.37
CA GLY A 221 -6.24 21.68 28.07
C GLY A 221 -7.26 21.74 29.21
N ILE A 222 -7.58 20.60 29.83
CA ILE A 222 -8.47 20.56 31.00
C ILE A 222 -7.90 21.36 32.15
N PHE A 223 -6.59 21.24 32.41
CA PHE A 223 -5.94 21.99 33.48
C PHE A 223 -6.06 23.49 33.26
N VAL A 224 -5.88 23.98 32.03
CA VAL A 224 -6.15 25.38 31.69
C VAL A 224 -7.60 25.77 32.03
N GLN A 225 -8.59 24.93 31.70
CA GLN A 225 -9.99 25.21 32.06
C GLN A 225 -10.24 25.21 33.57
N TRP A 226 -9.61 24.31 34.33
CA TRP A 226 -9.70 24.29 35.79
C TRP A 226 -9.17 25.55 36.44
N VAL A 227 -8.04 26.06 35.94
CA VAL A 227 -7.54 27.37 36.37
C VAL A 227 -8.52 28.44 35.92
N LEU A 228 -9.01 28.40 34.67
CA LEU A 228 -9.92 29.42 34.12
C LEU A 228 -11.25 29.56 34.84
N TYR A 229 -11.80 28.45 35.33
CA TYR A 229 -13.07 28.44 36.04
C TYR A 229 -12.91 28.57 37.56
N GLY A 230 -11.69 28.79 38.07
CA GLY A 230 -11.42 29.01 39.49
C GLY A 230 -11.39 27.74 40.34
N TYR A 231 -11.59 26.56 39.75
CA TYR A 231 -11.52 25.28 40.45
C TYR A 231 -10.12 24.96 40.97
N ALA A 232 -9.08 25.36 40.23
CA ALA A 232 -7.71 25.10 40.65
C ALA A 232 -7.35 25.84 41.96
N SER A 233 -7.76 27.11 42.06
CA SER A 233 -7.62 27.91 43.26
C SER A 233 -8.48 27.42 44.42
N GLN A 234 -9.65 26.82 44.13
CA GLN A 234 -10.53 26.24 45.16
C GLN A 234 -9.94 24.96 45.78
N PHE A 235 -9.40 24.04 44.97
CA PHE A 235 -9.05 22.69 45.42
C PHE A 235 -7.55 22.42 45.59
N PHE A 236 -6.68 22.95 44.72
CA PHE A 236 -5.26 22.57 44.71
C PHE A 236 -4.37 23.52 45.52
N TRP A 237 -4.63 24.83 45.45
CA TRP A 237 -3.76 25.82 46.07
C TRP A 237 -4.51 27.00 46.71
N PRO A 238 -5.44 26.75 47.65
CA PRO A 238 -6.27 27.79 48.25
C PRO A 238 -5.49 28.89 49.00
N GLY A 239 -4.24 28.64 49.39
CA GLY A 239 -3.38 29.62 50.06
C GLY A 239 -2.19 30.15 49.23
N ALA A 240 -1.90 29.59 48.06
CA ALA A 240 -0.72 29.98 47.28
C ALA A 240 -1.08 31.00 46.19
N THR A 241 -1.38 32.23 46.61
CA THR A 241 -1.94 33.29 45.75
C THR A 241 -0.99 33.75 44.64
N THR A 242 0.31 33.77 44.90
CA THR A 242 1.33 34.12 43.89
C THR A 242 1.47 33.06 42.80
N TRP A 243 1.25 31.78 43.15
CA TRP A 243 1.19 30.70 42.16
C TRP A 243 -0.12 30.77 41.37
N ALA A 244 -1.25 30.95 42.05
CA ALA A 244 -2.57 31.01 41.45
C ALA A 244 -2.67 32.08 40.35
N SER A 245 -2.18 33.30 40.62
CA SER A 245 -2.23 34.43 39.69
C SER A 245 -1.29 34.31 38.48
N ARG A 246 -0.25 33.47 38.55
CA ARG A 246 0.79 33.38 37.50
C ARG A 246 0.77 32.09 36.68
N CYS A 247 0.27 31.01 37.26
CA CYS A 247 0.34 29.68 36.64
C CYS A 247 -0.41 29.56 35.31
N ILE A 248 -1.44 30.39 35.09
CA ILE A 248 -2.27 30.35 33.88
C ILE A 248 -1.44 30.54 32.61
N THR A 249 -0.45 31.44 32.61
CA THR A 249 0.41 31.67 31.44
C THR A 249 1.27 30.44 31.13
N SER A 250 1.82 29.79 32.15
CA SER A 250 2.59 28.54 31.96
C SER A 250 1.71 27.42 31.39
N PHE A 251 0.50 27.23 31.92
CA PHE A 251 -0.38 26.16 31.49
C PHE A 251 -0.97 26.39 30.08
N THR A 252 -1.26 27.63 29.69
CA THR A 252 -1.73 27.91 28.31
C THR A 252 -0.64 27.61 27.28
N PHE A 253 0.62 27.94 27.56
CA PHE A 253 1.74 27.57 26.69
C PHE A 253 2.00 26.05 26.68
N LEU A 254 1.87 25.37 27.82
CA LEU A 254 1.97 23.90 27.88
C LEU A 254 0.88 23.22 27.03
N SER A 255 -0.34 23.75 27.07
CA SER A 255 -1.47 23.29 26.25
C SER A 255 -1.18 23.46 24.75
N VAL A 256 -0.62 24.60 24.32
CA VAL A 256 -0.25 24.82 22.92
C VAL A 256 0.91 23.91 22.50
N ALA A 257 1.93 23.74 23.34
CA ALA A 257 3.07 22.87 23.05
C ALA A 257 2.63 21.42 22.83
N THR A 258 1.79 20.90 23.73
CA THR A 258 1.27 19.52 23.66
C THR A 258 0.27 19.35 22.51
N ALA A 259 -0.57 20.34 22.22
CA ALA A 259 -1.45 20.33 21.04
C ALA A 259 -0.64 20.28 19.73
N ALA A 260 0.42 21.08 19.62
CA ALA A 260 1.28 21.11 18.45
C ALA A 260 2.04 19.79 18.26
N ASP A 261 2.57 19.18 19.33
CA ASP A 261 3.21 17.87 19.25
C ASP A 261 2.21 16.74 18.95
N PHE A 262 0.98 16.85 19.46
CA PHE A 262 -0.10 15.94 19.09
C PHE A 262 -0.39 16.01 17.59
N ILE A 263 -0.56 17.20 17.00
CA ILE A 263 -0.77 17.38 15.55
C ILE A 263 0.39 16.79 14.75
N ARG A 264 1.63 17.03 15.20
CA ARG A 264 2.86 16.50 14.58
C ARG A 264 2.85 14.97 14.51
N THR A 265 2.51 14.32 15.63
CA THR A 265 2.47 12.86 15.77
C THR A 265 1.22 12.25 15.11
N TYR A 266 0.09 12.97 15.13
CA TYR A 266 -1.17 12.56 14.52
C TYR A 266 -1.08 12.47 13.00
N PHE A 267 -0.47 13.47 12.34
CA PHE A 267 -0.33 13.45 10.88
C PHE A 267 1.00 12.89 10.37
N ASP A 268 1.89 12.43 11.26
CA ASP A 268 3.27 12.05 10.94
C ASP A 268 3.92 13.09 10.01
N THR A 269 3.86 14.36 10.44
CA THR A 269 4.22 15.51 9.60
C THR A 269 5.68 15.46 9.18
N LYS A 270 6.56 14.81 9.97
CA LYS A 270 7.96 14.56 9.61
C LYS A 270 8.08 13.87 8.26
N ARG A 271 7.25 12.87 7.99
CA ARG A 271 7.28 12.11 6.73
C ARG A 271 6.39 12.72 5.66
N ARG A 272 5.20 13.18 6.01
CA ARG A 272 4.17 13.58 5.03
C ARG A 272 4.16 15.07 4.68
N HIS A 273 4.66 15.92 5.57
CA HIS A 273 4.55 17.38 5.51
C HIS A 273 5.81 18.07 6.08
N PRO A 274 7.00 17.85 5.49
CA PRO A 274 8.28 18.24 6.11
C PRO A 274 8.43 19.74 6.35
N ARG A 275 7.86 20.59 5.47
CA ARG A 275 7.86 22.05 5.64
C ARG A 275 7.05 22.49 6.87
N PHE A 276 5.84 21.94 7.02
CA PHE A 276 5.00 22.21 8.20
C PHE A 276 5.59 21.60 9.48
N ASN A 277 6.28 20.47 9.38
CA ASN A 277 6.93 19.87 10.55
C ASN A 277 7.98 20.81 11.18
N ILE A 278 8.74 21.57 10.39
CA ILE A 278 9.70 22.55 10.92
C ILE A 278 8.98 23.67 11.67
N LEU A 279 7.90 24.23 11.09
CA LEU A 279 7.09 25.27 11.73
C LEU A 279 6.44 24.76 13.02
N ILE A 280 5.85 23.56 13.00
CA ILE A 280 5.23 22.93 14.15
C ILE A 280 6.28 22.67 15.25
N LEU A 281 7.49 22.22 14.91
CA LEU A 281 8.57 22.07 15.90
C LEU A 281 8.98 23.41 16.50
N GLY A 282 9.05 24.48 15.69
CA GLY A 282 9.26 25.84 16.18
C GLY A 282 8.20 26.25 17.21
N ILE A 283 6.93 25.95 16.94
CA ILE A 283 5.80 26.20 17.86
C ILE A 283 5.95 25.34 19.12
N VAL A 284 6.25 24.04 19.00
CA VAL A 284 6.42 23.13 20.15
C VAL A 284 7.53 23.64 21.07
N TYR A 285 8.73 23.92 20.55
CA TYR A 285 9.86 24.31 21.38
C TYR A 285 9.72 25.73 21.94
N SER A 286 9.21 26.69 21.16
CA SER A 286 8.94 28.05 21.67
C SER A 286 7.86 28.02 22.75
N SER A 287 6.77 27.27 22.56
CA SER A 287 5.72 27.13 23.57
C SER A 287 6.19 26.35 24.79
N ALA A 288 7.02 25.32 24.64
CA ALA A 288 7.59 24.59 25.77
C ALA A 288 8.54 25.48 26.60
N PHE A 289 9.36 26.30 25.93
CA PHE A 289 10.20 27.30 26.60
C PHE A 289 9.36 28.32 27.34
N LEU A 290 8.32 28.87 26.69
CA LEU A 290 7.41 29.84 27.30
C LEU A 290 6.53 29.23 28.39
N ALA A 291 6.27 27.92 28.39
CA ALA A 291 5.59 27.25 29.48
C ALA A 291 6.45 27.28 30.76
N LEU A 292 7.77 27.09 30.63
CA LEU A 292 8.72 27.18 31.74
C LEU A 292 8.95 28.63 32.18
N ALA A 293 9.13 29.54 31.22
CA ALA A 293 9.36 30.97 31.51
C ALA A 293 8.08 31.71 31.94
N GLY A 294 6.90 31.18 31.62
CA GLY A 294 5.60 31.81 31.77
C GLY A 294 5.27 32.25 33.19
N TYR A 295 5.76 31.52 34.19
CA TYR A 295 5.61 31.89 35.60
C TYR A 295 6.22 33.26 35.95
N PHE A 296 7.27 33.67 35.23
CA PHE A 296 7.95 34.95 35.45
C PHE A 296 7.40 36.07 34.56
N LEU A 297 6.52 35.76 33.62
CA LEU A 297 5.95 36.75 32.70
C LEU A 297 4.70 37.39 33.32
N PRO A 298 4.54 38.72 33.22
CA PRO A 298 3.25 39.36 33.47
C PRO A 298 2.18 38.76 32.55
N VAL A 299 0.98 38.50 33.08
CA VAL A 299 -0.13 37.84 32.35
C VAL A 299 -0.42 38.51 31.01
N ARG A 300 -0.39 39.86 30.96
CA ARG A 300 -0.60 40.64 29.73
C ARG A 300 0.44 40.33 28.64
N VAL A 301 1.71 40.21 29.01
CA VAL A 301 2.80 39.86 28.07
C VAL A 301 2.66 38.40 27.64
N GLY A 302 2.35 37.52 28.58
CA GLY A 302 2.06 36.11 28.29
C GLY A 302 0.95 35.93 27.25
N LEU A 303 -0.16 36.65 27.41
CA LEU A 303 -1.27 36.63 26.45
C LEU A 303 -0.90 37.22 25.09
N ALA A 304 -0.14 38.32 25.06
CA ALA A 304 0.34 38.93 23.83
C ALA A 304 1.24 38.00 23.00
N LEU A 305 2.02 37.15 23.66
CA LEU A 305 2.82 36.10 23.00
C LEU A 305 1.99 34.87 22.64
N TYR A 306 1.04 34.49 23.50
CA TYR A 306 0.17 33.33 23.31
C TYR A 306 -0.68 33.44 22.05
N PHE A 307 -1.41 34.56 21.85
CA PHE A 307 -2.37 34.66 20.76
C PHE A 307 -1.75 34.47 19.36
N PRO A 308 -0.62 35.12 18.99
CA PRO A 308 0.03 34.89 17.70
C PRO A 308 0.51 33.46 17.52
N ILE A 309 1.09 32.84 18.55
CA ILE A 309 1.61 31.46 18.50
C ILE A 309 0.45 30.47 18.33
N ALA A 310 -0.62 30.62 19.12
CA ALA A 310 -1.81 29.80 19.01
C ALA A 310 -2.49 29.94 17.64
N PHE A 311 -2.58 31.17 17.12
CA PHE A 311 -3.13 31.45 15.80
C PHE A 311 -2.32 30.80 14.68
N LEU A 312 -0.98 30.91 14.72
CA LEU A 312 -0.10 30.22 13.78
C LEU A 312 -0.24 28.69 13.88
N GLY A 313 -0.41 28.17 15.10
CA GLY A 313 -0.71 26.76 15.35
C GLY A 313 -2.00 26.30 14.69
N LEU A 314 -3.08 27.09 14.79
CA LEU A 314 -4.36 26.82 14.13
C LEU A 314 -4.22 26.83 12.60
N ILE A 315 -3.47 27.78 12.03
CA ILE A 315 -3.21 27.80 10.59
C ILE A 315 -2.50 26.51 10.16
N CYS A 316 -1.46 26.09 10.88
CA CYS A 316 -0.75 24.84 10.59
C CYS A 316 -1.67 23.63 10.70
N LEU A 317 -2.50 23.58 11.75
CA LEU A 317 -3.47 22.52 11.99
C LEU A 317 -4.44 22.35 10.83
N PHE A 318 -5.12 23.43 10.45
CA PHE A 318 -6.10 23.38 9.36
C PHE A 318 -5.42 23.10 8.03
N SER A 319 -4.26 23.72 7.75
CA SER A 319 -3.52 23.48 6.52
C SER A 319 -3.12 22.01 6.36
N VAL A 320 -2.59 21.39 7.42
CA VAL A 320 -2.22 19.97 7.41
C VAL A 320 -3.47 19.09 7.35
N GLY A 321 -4.53 19.43 8.09
CA GLY A 321 -5.79 18.70 8.06
C GLY A 321 -6.43 18.68 6.66
N PHE A 322 -6.58 19.83 6.02
CA PHE A 322 -7.14 19.95 4.67
C PHE A 322 -6.27 19.26 3.61
N GLN A 323 -4.94 19.30 3.72
CA GLN A 323 -4.06 18.56 2.81
C GLN A 323 -4.16 17.04 2.95
N ASN A 324 -4.50 16.52 4.14
CA ASN A 324 -4.77 15.08 4.30
C ASN A 324 -6.18 14.74 3.83
N LEU A 325 -7.15 15.63 4.02
CA LEU A 325 -8.49 15.48 3.47
C LEU A 325 -8.48 15.41 1.94
N SER A 326 -7.70 16.28 1.28
CA SER A 326 -7.55 16.27 -0.19
C SER A 326 -6.82 15.02 -0.72
N ARG A 327 -6.16 14.25 0.15
CA ARG A 327 -5.58 12.93 -0.15
C ARG A 327 -6.55 11.77 0.15
N ASN A 328 -7.83 12.05 0.35
CA ASN A 328 -8.90 11.08 0.66
C ASN A 328 -8.66 10.24 1.92
N LEU A 329 -7.90 10.78 2.89
CA LEU A 329 -7.68 10.12 4.18
C LEU A 329 -8.89 10.37 5.09
N ARG A 330 -9.71 9.34 5.28
CA ARG A 330 -11.01 9.45 5.98
C ARG A 330 -10.88 9.96 7.42
N TYR A 331 -9.84 9.57 8.16
CA TYR A 331 -9.64 10.05 9.54
C TYR A 331 -9.32 11.56 9.63
N ALA A 332 -9.01 12.24 8.52
CA ALA A 332 -8.78 13.69 8.51
C ALA A 332 -10.08 14.49 8.63
N SER A 333 -11.22 13.98 8.12
CA SER A 333 -12.52 14.68 8.22
C SER A 333 -13.02 14.71 9.66
N PHE A 334 -12.94 13.58 10.38
CA PHE A 334 -13.27 13.51 11.80
C PHE A 334 -12.37 14.44 12.64
N PHE A 335 -11.07 14.48 12.34
CA PHE A 335 -10.14 15.40 13.00
C PHE A 335 -10.53 16.87 12.80
N LEU A 336 -10.80 17.28 11.56
CA LEU A 336 -11.21 18.66 11.26
C LEU A 336 -12.55 19.00 11.94
N GLY A 337 -13.53 18.10 11.87
CA GLY A 337 -14.82 18.26 12.55
C GLY A 337 -14.69 18.43 14.06
N ALA A 338 -13.78 17.66 14.68
CA ALA A 338 -13.47 17.79 16.10
C ALA A 338 -12.96 19.19 16.45
N TRP A 339 -12.03 19.74 15.67
CA TRP A 339 -11.50 21.08 15.91
C TRP A 339 -12.53 22.19 15.64
N PHE A 340 -13.38 22.02 14.63
CA PHE A 340 -14.51 22.94 14.41
C PHE A 340 -15.47 22.98 15.60
N ALA A 341 -15.83 21.82 16.19
CA ALA A 341 -16.70 21.77 17.36
C ALA A 341 -16.13 22.57 18.54
N LEU A 342 -14.83 22.41 18.83
CA LEU A 342 -14.15 23.15 19.89
C LEU A 342 -14.09 24.66 19.60
N ILE A 343 -13.81 25.04 18.35
CA ILE A 343 -13.71 26.45 17.94
C ILE A 343 -15.07 27.13 18.01
N ILE A 344 -16.15 26.47 17.56
CA ILE A 344 -17.51 27.01 17.66
C ILE A 344 -17.87 27.27 19.13
N GLY A 345 -17.58 26.30 20.01
CA GLY A 345 -17.80 26.45 21.46
C GLY A 345 -17.01 27.63 22.06
N THR A 346 -15.73 27.73 21.70
CA THR A 346 -14.84 28.83 22.13
C THR A 346 -15.32 30.17 21.59
N PHE A 347 -15.77 30.23 20.34
CA PHE A 347 -16.26 31.44 19.70
C PHE A 347 -17.55 31.95 20.35
N LEU A 348 -18.50 31.06 20.65
CA LEU A 348 -19.72 31.41 21.41
C LEU A 348 -19.38 31.95 22.80
N TYR A 349 -18.42 31.33 23.49
CA TYR A 349 -17.93 31.83 24.78
C TYR A 349 -17.30 33.22 24.65
N LEU A 350 -16.47 33.47 23.63
CA LEU A 350 -15.86 34.78 23.41
C LEU A 350 -16.90 35.87 23.11
N LEU A 351 -17.93 35.57 22.32
CA LEU A 351 -19.04 36.51 22.05
C LEU A 351 -19.86 36.83 23.31
N LYS A 352 -20.03 35.85 24.21
CA LYS A 352 -20.60 36.09 25.54
C LYS A 352 -19.66 36.95 26.39
N PHE A 353 -18.38 36.60 26.43
CA PHE A 353 -17.37 37.31 27.22
C PHE A 353 -17.25 38.79 26.82
N SER A 354 -17.42 39.10 25.52
CA SER A 354 -17.43 40.47 25.00
C SER A 354 -18.75 41.23 25.20
N GLY A 355 -19.77 40.60 25.78
CA GLY A 355 -21.09 41.20 26.01
C GLY A 355 -21.98 41.31 24.75
N ILE A 356 -21.60 40.69 23.63
CA ILE A 356 -22.38 40.73 22.38
C ILE A 356 -23.58 39.78 22.47
N LEU A 357 -23.35 38.56 22.99
CA LEU A 357 -24.42 37.61 23.24
C LEU A 357 -25.03 37.83 24.63
N PRO A 358 -26.36 37.91 24.76
CA PRO A 358 -27.03 37.92 26.05
C PRO A 358 -26.67 36.69 26.88
N HIS A 359 -26.47 36.89 28.18
CA HIS A 359 -26.19 35.80 29.14
C HIS A 359 -27.34 34.78 29.28
N THR A 360 -28.53 35.10 28.75
CA THR A 360 -29.72 34.24 28.74
C THR A 360 -29.64 33.11 27.72
N ILE A 361 -28.72 33.17 26.75
CA ILE A 361 -28.54 32.10 25.75
C ILE A 361 -27.79 30.93 26.39
N GLY A 362 -28.54 29.95 26.89
CA GLY A 362 -28.00 28.82 27.67
C GLY A 362 -26.88 28.04 26.98
N ILE A 363 -26.93 27.86 25.65
CA ILE A 363 -25.90 27.10 24.92
C ILE A 363 -24.54 27.81 24.92
N ALA A 364 -24.52 29.16 25.00
CA ALA A 364 -23.28 29.93 25.07
C ALA A 364 -22.61 29.82 26.45
N ASN A 365 -23.36 29.45 27.50
CA ASN A 365 -22.82 29.24 28.85
C ASN A 365 -22.00 27.96 28.97
N TRP A 366 -22.30 26.95 28.16
CA TRP A 366 -21.68 25.61 28.18
C TRP A 366 -20.96 25.29 26.86
N GLY A 367 -20.74 26.29 26.01
CA GLY A 367 -20.27 26.08 24.64
C GLY A 367 -18.89 25.40 24.59
N VAL A 368 -17.98 25.76 25.49
CA VAL A 368 -16.63 25.20 25.55
C VAL A 368 -16.67 23.75 26.03
N GLU A 369 -17.47 23.44 27.05
CA GLU A 369 -17.65 22.09 27.57
C GLU A 369 -18.30 21.17 26.53
N ILE A 370 -19.38 21.61 25.89
CA ILE A 370 -20.04 20.85 24.82
C ILE A 370 -19.07 20.64 23.65
N GLY A 371 -18.43 21.71 23.17
CA GLY A 371 -17.48 21.66 22.06
C GLY A 371 -16.28 20.76 22.33
N SER A 372 -15.77 20.75 23.56
CA SER A 372 -14.64 19.90 23.97
C SER A 372 -15.02 18.42 24.13
N VAL A 373 -16.23 18.11 24.62
CA VAL A 373 -16.73 16.72 24.63
C VAL A 373 -16.83 16.18 23.21
N PHE A 374 -17.46 16.92 22.30
CA PHE A 374 -17.52 16.54 20.88
C PHE A 374 -16.12 16.42 20.27
N HIS A 375 -15.22 17.35 20.59
CA HIS A 375 -13.83 17.31 20.14
C HIS A 375 -13.14 16.01 20.56
N VAL A 376 -13.17 15.66 21.86
CA VAL A 376 -12.50 14.47 22.39
C VAL A 376 -13.11 13.19 21.83
N LEU A 377 -14.43 13.11 21.72
CA LEU A 377 -15.12 11.95 21.14
C LEU A 377 -14.78 11.75 19.66
N LEU A 378 -14.82 12.83 18.87
CA LEU A 378 -14.50 12.76 17.43
C LEU A 378 -13.03 12.42 17.18
N ILE A 379 -12.09 12.93 18.01
CA ILE A 379 -10.68 12.52 17.93
C ILE A 379 -10.51 11.05 18.33
N ALA A 380 -11.22 10.57 19.36
CA ALA A 380 -11.15 9.15 19.72
C ALA A 380 -11.65 8.24 18.59
N MET A 381 -12.75 8.61 17.92
CA MET A 381 -13.23 7.93 16.72
C MET A 381 -12.21 8.00 15.58
N SER A 382 -11.59 9.15 15.35
CA SER A 382 -10.60 9.31 14.29
C SER A 382 -9.32 8.50 14.53
N LEU A 383 -8.91 8.34 15.79
CA LEU A 383 -7.81 7.46 16.19
C LEU A 383 -8.14 6.00 15.92
N ALA A 384 -9.34 5.54 16.26
CA ALA A 384 -9.79 4.17 15.98
C ALA A 384 -9.83 3.89 14.47
N ASP A 385 -10.38 4.81 13.67
CA ASP A 385 -10.39 4.71 12.21
C ASP A 385 -8.96 4.66 11.64
N ARG A 386 -8.05 5.50 12.15
CA ARG A 386 -6.65 5.49 11.73
C ARG A 386 -5.97 4.14 12.01
N VAL A 387 -6.23 3.54 13.16
CA VAL A 387 -5.65 2.23 13.53
C VAL A 387 -6.22 1.13 12.65
N ASN A 388 -7.52 1.15 12.38
CA ASN A 388 -8.15 0.20 11.46
C ASN A 388 -7.57 0.31 10.05
N GLU A 389 -7.37 1.53 9.54
CA GLU A 389 -6.74 1.75 8.23
C GLU A 389 -5.29 1.27 8.19
N LEU A 390 -4.51 1.52 9.25
CA LEU A 390 -3.15 0.99 9.39
C LEU A 390 -3.14 -0.54 9.45
N SER A 391 -4.07 -1.14 10.19
CA SER A 391 -4.21 -2.59 10.31
C SER A 391 -4.57 -3.23 8.97
N ILE A 392 -5.52 -2.66 8.21
CA ILE A 392 -5.89 -3.14 6.88
C ILE A 392 -4.69 -3.08 5.92
N ASN A 393 -3.99 -1.94 5.90
CA ASN A 393 -2.79 -1.79 5.07
C ASN A 393 -1.68 -2.77 5.43
N LEU A 394 -1.52 -3.06 6.73
CA LEU A 394 -0.54 -4.03 7.20
C LEU A 394 -0.94 -5.46 6.79
N THR A 395 -2.20 -5.84 6.99
CA THR A 395 -2.71 -7.16 6.58
C THR A 395 -2.56 -7.38 5.08
N ASN A 396 -2.87 -6.38 4.25
CA ASN A 396 -2.69 -6.46 2.81
C ASN A 396 -1.21 -6.66 2.44
N LYS A 397 -0.29 -5.89 3.04
CA LYS A 397 1.15 -6.06 2.83
C LYS A 397 1.67 -7.44 3.27
N VAL A 398 1.14 -7.99 4.35
CA VAL A 398 1.48 -9.35 4.80
C VAL A 398 0.95 -10.38 3.79
N GLY A 399 -0.23 -10.17 3.23
CA GLY A 399 -0.78 -10.96 2.11
C GLY A 399 0.13 -10.94 0.90
N ASP A 400 0.46 -9.75 0.38
CA ASP A 400 1.35 -9.57 -0.77
C ASP A 400 2.72 -10.24 -0.54
N LEU A 401 3.26 -10.13 0.68
CA LEU A 401 4.54 -10.74 1.05
C LEU A 401 4.46 -12.27 1.06
N ASN A 402 3.35 -12.83 1.56
CA ASN A 402 3.14 -14.28 1.55
C ASN A 402 2.96 -14.81 0.12
N ASP A 403 2.24 -14.09 -0.74
CA ASP A 403 2.05 -14.46 -2.14
C ASP A 403 3.39 -14.42 -2.90
N ALA A 404 4.20 -13.39 -2.69
CA ALA A 404 5.54 -13.30 -3.25
C ALA A 404 6.45 -14.45 -2.75
N LYS A 405 6.37 -14.78 -1.45
CA LYS A 405 7.10 -15.92 -0.88
C LYS A 405 6.67 -17.24 -1.53
N HIS A 406 5.36 -17.50 -1.66
CA HIS A 406 4.86 -18.71 -2.30
C HIS A 406 5.24 -18.79 -3.78
N ALA A 407 5.24 -17.67 -4.50
CA ALA A 407 5.70 -17.63 -5.88
C ALA A 407 7.18 -18.02 -6.01
N ILE A 408 8.03 -17.56 -5.08
CA ILE A 408 9.45 -17.95 -5.01
C ILE A 408 9.58 -19.44 -4.70
N GLU A 409 8.88 -19.95 -3.69
CA GLU A 409 8.90 -21.37 -3.32
C GLU A 409 8.44 -22.27 -4.49
N GLN A 410 7.38 -21.87 -5.21
CA GLN A 410 6.93 -22.58 -6.41
C GLN A 410 7.96 -22.53 -7.53
N SER A 411 8.60 -21.38 -7.76
CA SER A 411 9.64 -21.25 -8.76
C SER A 411 10.87 -22.10 -8.42
N GLU A 412 11.28 -22.14 -7.16
CA GLU A 412 12.38 -22.98 -6.68
C GLU A 412 12.05 -24.47 -6.82
N MET A 413 10.86 -24.90 -6.39
CA MET A 413 10.41 -26.29 -6.57
C MET A 413 10.36 -26.67 -8.04
N ARG A 414 9.85 -25.79 -8.92
CA ARG A 414 9.80 -26.01 -10.36
C ARG A 414 11.21 -26.13 -10.94
N PHE A 415 12.14 -25.25 -10.55
CA PHE A 415 13.53 -25.32 -10.97
C PHE A 415 14.19 -26.63 -10.49
N ARG A 416 14.07 -26.98 -9.21
CA ARG A 416 14.63 -28.22 -8.67
C ARG A 416 14.07 -29.45 -9.36
N ASN A 417 12.76 -29.49 -9.62
CA ASN A 417 12.12 -30.59 -10.34
C ASN A 417 12.60 -30.71 -11.80
N LEU A 418 12.81 -29.58 -12.50
CA LEU A 418 13.36 -29.58 -13.85
C LEU A 418 14.84 -29.97 -13.89
N PHE A 419 15.63 -29.46 -12.94
CA PHE A 419 17.06 -29.73 -12.84
C PHE A 419 17.33 -31.19 -12.48
N GLU A 420 16.68 -31.71 -11.43
CA GLU A 420 16.80 -33.11 -11.01
C GLU A 420 16.07 -34.07 -11.96
N GLY A 421 14.98 -33.63 -12.58
CA GLY A 421 14.19 -34.43 -13.51
C GLY A 421 14.86 -34.69 -14.86
N ALA A 422 15.87 -33.89 -15.24
CA ALA A 422 16.51 -33.99 -16.55
C ALA A 422 17.24 -35.33 -16.75
N GLU A 423 16.95 -36.00 -17.88
CA GLU A 423 17.62 -37.27 -18.25
C GLU A 423 19.09 -37.08 -18.64
N GLU A 424 19.46 -35.86 -19.03
CA GLU A 424 20.84 -35.50 -19.32
C GLU A 424 21.52 -35.01 -18.04
N LEU A 425 22.84 -35.20 -17.96
CA LEU A 425 23.61 -34.69 -16.83
C LEU A 425 23.76 -33.17 -16.99
N LEU A 426 23.23 -32.44 -16.01
CA LEU A 426 23.35 -30.99 -15.90
C LEU A 426 24.33 -30.66 -14.77
N LEU A 427 25.33 -29.85 -15.10
CA LEU A 427 26.38 -29.37 -14.22
C LEU A 427 26.35 -27.84 -14.22
N THR A 428 26.46 -27.20 -13.06
CA THR A 428 26.82 -25.79 -12.98
C THR A 428 28.27 -25.66 -12.55
N LEU A 429 29.03 -24.81 -13.23
CA LEU A 429 30.45 -24.59 -12.97
C LEU A 429 30.71 -23.11 -12.67
N ASP A 430 31.75 -22.82 -11.90
CA ASP A 430 32.28 -21.47 -11.70
C ASP A 430 33.20 -21.01 -12.85
N GLN A 431 33.84 -19.84 -12.68
CA GLN A 431 34.71 -19.24 -13.69
C GLN A 431 36.04 -20.00 -13.85
N GLU A 432 36.37 -20.87 -12.90
CA GLU A 432 37.54 -21.72 -12.88
C GLU A 432 37.24 -23.14 -13.38
N GLY A 433 35.99 -23.42 -13.80
CA GLY A 433 35.57 -24.72 -14.30
C GLY A 433 35.34 -25.77 -13.20
N LYS A 434 35.17 -25.35 -11.95
CA LYS A 434 34.83 -26.25 -10.84
C LYS A 434 33.34 -26.41 -10.69
N ILE A 435 32.90 -27.62 -10.35
CA ILE A 435 31.50 -27.99 -10.24
C ILE A 435 30.88 -27.38 -8.99
N GLN A 436 29.86 -26.54 -9.15
CA GLN A 436 29.08 -25.93 -8.08
C GLN A 436 27.86 -26.78 -7.72
N ASP A 437 27.19 -27.34 -8.73
CA ASP A 437 26.03 -28.22 -8.55
C ASP A 437 25.90 -29.22 -9.70
N ALA A 438 25.26 -30.36 -9.43
CA ALA A 438 25.06 -31.44 -10.39
C ALA A 438 23.75 -32.17 -10.10
N ASN A 439 22.96 -32.46 -11.14
CA ASN A 439 21.73 -33.21 -10.97
C ASN A 439 21.96 -34.72 -10.72
N ARG A 440 20.94 -35.44 -10.25
CA ARG A 440 21.01 -36.89 -9.93
C ARG A 440 21.54 -37.78 -11.06
N THR A 441 21.44 -37.33 -12.32
CA THR A 441 21.93 -38.07 -13.48
C THR A 441 23.44 -38.31 -13.41
N LEU A 442 24.20 -37.47 -12.70
CA LEU A 442 25.63 -37.68 -12.45
C LEU A 442 25.91 -39.06 -11.87
N SER A 443 25.12 -39.48 -10.88
CA SER A 443 25.31 -40.76 -10.20
C SER A 443 25.05 -41.95 -11.11
N ARG A 444 24.08 -41.82 -12.03
CA ARG A 444 23.82 -42.84 -13.04
C ARG A 444 24.95 -42.93 -14.08
N LEU A 445 25.53 -41.78 -14.44
CA LEU A 445 26.48 -41.68 -15.56
C LEU A 445 27.93 -41.98 -15.14
N THR A 446 28.32 -41.61 -13.91
CA THR A 446 29.70 -41.74 -13.40
C THR A 446 29.81 -42.60 -12.14
N GLY A 447 28.71 -42.91 -11.45
CA GLY A 447 28.73 -43.57 -10.14
C GLY A 447 29.02 -42.66 -8.95
N HIS A 448 29.34 -41.38 -9.17
CA HIS A 448 29.58 -40.40 -8.10
C HIS A 448 28.30 -39.69 -7.63
N ARG A 449 28.19 -39.41 -6.34
CA ARG A 449 27.12 -38.55 -5.80
C ARG A 449 27.42 -37.08 -6.08
N PRO A 450 26.43 -36.21 -6.34
CA PRO A 450 26.65 -34.76 -6.56
C PRO A 450 27.53 -34.10 -5.49
N ALA A 451 27.33 -34.47 -4.21
CA ALA A 451 28.14 -33.95 -3.10
C ALA A 451 29.62 -34.36 -3.15
N GLU A 452 29.98 -35.47 -3.81
CA GLU A 452 31.37 -35.95 -3.93
C GLU A 452 32.19 -35.20 -4.99
N VAL A 453 31.51 -34.54 -5.93
CA VAL A 453 32.13 -33.83 -7.05
C VAL A 453 32.07 -32.31 -6.90
N LYS A 454 31.28 -31.81 -5.94
CA LYS A 454 31.20 -30.39 -5.65
C LYS A 454 32.58 -29.82 -5.27
N GLY A 455 32.99 -28.77 -5.97
CA GLY A 455 34.30 -28.13 -5.84
C GLY A 455 35.43 -28.78 -6.65
N LYS A 456 35.20 -29.95 -7.27
CA LYS A 456 36.18 -30.59 -8.18
C LYS A 456 36.11 -29.98 -9.58
N SER A 457 37.19 -30.15 -10.36
CA SER A 457 37.20 -29.69 -11.75
C SER A 457 36.34 -30.61 -12.62
N LEU A 458 35.68 -30.06 -13.65
CA LEU A 458 35.06 -30.88 -14.69
C LEU A 458 36.05 -31.88 -15.31
N LEU A 459 37.33 -31.50 -15.40
CA LEU A 459 38.38 -32.33 -15.96
C LEU A 459 38.66 -33.60 -15.14
N ASP A 460 38.34 -33.58 -13.84
CA ASP A 460 38.53 -34.75 -12.96
C ASP A 460 37.54 -35.89 -13.27
N LEU A 461 36.46 -35.59 -14.00
CA LEU A 461 35.49 -36.60 -14.45
C LEU A 461 35.92 -37.28 -15.76
N ILE A 462 36.90 -36.73 -16.47
CA ILE A 462 37.34 -37.22 -17.78
C ILE A 462 38.30 -38.39 -17.60
N TYR A 463 38.04 -39.48 -18.30
CA TYR A 463 38.87 -40.68 -18.28
C TYR A 463 40.22 -40.45 -18.96
N SER A 464 41.29 -40.88 -18.29
CA SER A 464 42.66 -40.79 -18.81
C SER A 464 43.44 -42.08 -18.51
N PRO A 465 43.70 -42.95 -19.50
CA PRO A 465 44.37 -44.23 -19.28
C PRO A 465 45.87 -44.11 -18.96
N GLU A 466 46.54 -43.04 -19.37
CA GLU A 466 47.99 -42.80 -19.20
C GLU A 466 48.32 -41.78 -18.08
N GLY A 467 47.32 -41.41 -17.26
CA GLY A 467 47.46 -40.35 -16.25
C GLY A 467 47.27 -38.93 -16.83
N PRO A 468 47.39 -37.87 -16.00
CA PRO A 468 47.00 -36.49 -16.37
C PRO A 468 47.84 -35.86 -17.49
N GLU A 469 49.06 -36.34 -17.73
CA GLU A 469 50.02 -35.71 -18.66
C GLU A 469 50.09 -36.38 -20.04
N GLY A 470 49.49 -37.58 -20.22
CA GLY A 470 49.65 -38.39 -21.43
C GLY A 470 48.42 -38.48 -22.36
N SER A 471 47.18 -38.29 -21.86
CA SER A 471 46.01 -38.54 -22.72
C SER A 471 45.60 -37.34 -23.57
N LEU A 472 45.54 -37.59 -24.89
CA LEU A 472 45.03 -36.65 -25.88
C LEU A 472 43.59 -36.20 -25.57
N ASN A 473 42.75 -37.09 -25.02
CA ASN A 473 41.38 -36.79 -24.63
C ASN A 473 41.29 -35.73 -23.52
N LEU A 474 42.12 -35.82 -22.48
CA LEU A 474 42.14 -34.84 -21.39
C LEU A 474 42.68 -33.49 -21.87
N PHE A 475 43.71 -33.50 -22.73
CA PHE A 475 44.25 -32.28 -23.33
C PHE A 475 43.20 -31.54 -24.18
N LEU A 476 42.52 -32.25 -25.08
CA LEU A 476 41.46 -31.67 -25.92
C LEU A 476 40.30 -31.11 -25.09
N ALA A 477 39.90 -31.82 -24.03
CA ALA A 477 38.84 -31.34 -23.15
C ALA A 477 39.24 -30.09 -22.35
N LYS A 478 40.50 -30.03 -21.88
CA LYS A 478 41.05 -28.86 -21.22
C LYS A 478 41.09 -27.65 -22.16
N GLU A 479 41.58 -27.83 -23.38
CA GLU A 479 41.60 -26.77 -24.40
C GLU A 479 40.18 -26.25 -24.68
N LYS A 480 39.19 -27.15 -24.84
CA LYS A 480 37.79 -26.78 -25.08
C LYS A 480 37.13 -26.07 -23.91
N LEU A 481 37.44 -26.47 -22.67
CA LEU A 481 36.96 -25.79 -21.47
C LEU A 481 37.57 -24.39 -21.37
N GLU A 482 38.88 -24.24 -21.60
CA GLU A 482 39.55 -22.93 -21.62
C GLU A 482 39.04 -22.03 -22.77
N GLU A 483 38.78 -22.60 -23.94
CA GLU A 483 38.18 -21.91 -25.08
C GLU A 483 36.82 -21.33 -24.69
N HIS A 484 35.96 -22.11 -24.02
CA HIS A 484 34.68 -21.64 -23.53
C HIS A 484 34.83 -20.52 -22.50
N LEU A 485 35.69 -20.70 -21.49
CA LEU A 485 35.91 -19.73 -20.42
C LEU A 485 36.49 -18.40 -20.95
N LYS A 486 37.33 -18.44 -21.98
CA LYS A 486 37.92 -17.23 -22.61
C LYS A 486 36.99 -16.56 -23.63
N LEU A 487 36.45 -17.33 -24.58
CA LEU A 487 35.72 -16.80 -25.74
C LEU A 487 34.21 -16.69 -25.53
N ARG A 488 33.65 -17.32 -24.50
CA ARG A 488 32.22 -17.30 -24.14
C ARG A 488 31.27 -17.84 -25.22
N LYS A 489 31.80 -18.51 -26.24
CA LYS A 489 30.99 -19.19 -27.25
C LYS A 489 30.52 -20.52 -26.71
N THR A 490 29.36 -20.99 -27.17
CA THR A 490 28.95 -22.37 -26.88
C THR A 490 29.99 -23.32 -27.46
N VAL A 491 30.61 -24.14 -26.62
CA VAL A 491 31.61 -25.14 -27.04
C VAL A 491 31.00 -26.52 -26.86
N GLU A 492 31.18 -27.38 -27.85
CA GLU A 492 30.71 -28.75 -27.87
C GLU A 492 31.85 -29.68 -28.27
N PHE A 493 32.06 -30.74 -27.48
CA PHE A 493 33.12 -31.71 -27.73
C PHE A 493 32.72 -33.10 -27.22
N HIS A 494 33.39 -34.12 -27.75
CA HIS A 494 33.21 -35.50 -27.34
C HIS A 494 34.36 -35.88 -26.40
N SER A 495 34.04 -36.66 -25.37
CA SER A 495 35.01 -37.13 -24.40
C SER A 495 34.52 -38.43 -23.77
N GLU A 496 35.30 -38.96 -22.85
CA GLU A 496 35.02 -40.19 -22.13
C GLU A 496 35.00 -39.89 -20.64
N PHE A 497 33.92 -40.23 -19.95
CA PHE A 497 33.85 -40.07 -18.50
C PHE A 497 34.33 -41.32 -17.78
N SER A 498 35.11 -41.09 -16.72
CA SER A 498 35.50 -42.14 -15.77
C SER A 498 34.28 -42.58 -14.96
N GLN A 499 34.24 -43.88 -14.63
CA GLN A 499 33.17 -44.46 -13.82
C GLN A 499 33.76 -45.03 -12.53
N LYS A 500 33.11 -44.74 -11.40
CA LYS A 500 33.59 -45.12 -10.05
C LYS A 500 33.68 -46.63 -9.83
N TYR A 501 32.78 -47.40 -10.45
CA TYR A 501 32.61 -48.85 -10.21
C TYR A 501 32.87 -49.72 -11.45
N VAL A 502 33.19 -49.12 -12.60
CA VAL A 502 33.38 -49.80 -13.88
C VAL A 502 34.65 -49.27 -14.54
N MET A 503 35.52 -50.14 -15.04
CA MET A 503 36.77 -49.72 -15.67
C MET A 503 36.59 -49.21 -17.10
N GLU A 504 35.48 -49.57 -17.76
CA GLU A 504 35.17 -49.07 -19.10
C GLU A 504 34.76 -47.59 -19.04
N PRO A 505 35.40 -46.70 -19.81
CA PRO A 505 34.97 -45.32 -19.93
C PRO A 505 33.62 -45.22 -20.61
N LYS A 506 32.85 -44.18 -20.26
CA LYS A 506 31.56 -43.93 -20.89
C LYS A 506 31.66 -42.79 -21.91
N PRO A 507 31.39 -43.03 -23.21
CA PRO A 507 31.50 -42.00 -24.22
C PRO A 507 30.37 -40.98 -24.05
N VAL A 508 30.75 -39.71 -23.92
CA VAL A 508 29.85 -38.59 -23.66
C VAL A 508 30.10 -37.45 -24.61
N LYS A 509 29.03 -36.70 -24.85
CA LYS A 509 29.05 -35.43 -25.54
C LYS A 509 28.79 -34.32 -24.53
N ILE A 510 29.70 -33.36 -24.44
CA ILE A 510 29.67 -32.26 -23.48
C ILE A 510 29.42 -30.96 -24.24
N ARG A 511 28.42 -30.20 -23.81
CA ARG A 511 28.13 -28.86 -24.29
C ARG A 511 28.20 -27.86 -23.14
N LEU A 512 29.00 -26.82 -23.30
CA LEU A 512 29.19 -25.76 -22.31
C LEU A 512 28.54 -24.46 -22.77
N GLN A 513 27.74 -23.86 -21.90
CA GLN A 513 27.05 -22.58 -22.14
C GLN A 513 27.24 -21.65 -20.95
N SER A 514 27.55 -20.37 -21.19
CA SER A 514 27.67 -19.40 -20.11
C SER A 514 26.32 -18.78 -19.76
N PHE A 515 26.07 -18.54 -18.48
CA PHE A 515 24.91 -17.78 -17.98
C PHE A 515 25.30 -16.94 -16.76
N ASP A 516 24.55 -15.88 -16.48
CA ASP A 516 24.79 -15.01 -15.33
C ASP A 516 23.83 -15.37 -14.18
N ALA A 517 24.37 -15.52 -12.97
CA ALA A 517 23.62 -15.75 -11.74
C ALA A 517 24.16 -14.84 -10.62
N GLU A 518 23.30 -14.00 -10.03
CA GLU A 518 23.66 -13.07 -8.93
C GLU A 518 24.86 -12.17 -9.23
N GLY A 519 25.01 -11.73 -10.49
CA GLY A 519 26.15 -10.90 -10.92
C GLY A 519 27.48 -11.65 -11.03
N LYS A 520 27.49 -12.97 -10.78
CA LYS A 520 28.62 -13.86 -11.03
C LYS A 520 28.37 -14.66 -12.30
N ARG A 521 29.40 -14.79 -13.11
CA ARG A 521 29.38 -15.63 -14.31
C ARG A 521 29.46 -17.09 -13.91
N MET A 522 28.61 -17.91 -14.49
CA MET A 522 28.58 -19.36 -14.31
C MET A 522 28.52 -20.06 -15.67
N VAL A 523 28.87 -21.34 -15.68
CA VAL A 523 28.79 -22.19 -16.88
C VAL A 523 27.84 -23.33 -16.62
N LEU A 524 26.88 -23.54 -17.53
CA LEU A 524 26.02 -24.71 -17.57
C LEU A 524 26.67 -25.75 -18.50
N GLY A 525 27.07 -26.87 -17.92
CA GLY A 525 27.53 -28.06 -18.64
C GLY A 525 26.38 -29.04 -18.84
N LYS A 526 26.09 -29.37 -20.08
CA LYS A 526 25.09 -30.38 -20.48
C LYS A 526 25.82 -31.58 -21.06
N VAL A 527 25.61 -32.75 -20.48
CA VAL A 527 26.33 -33.98 -20.85
C VAL A 527 25.34 -35.09 -21.22
N SER A 528 25.47 -35.60 -22.44
CA SER A 528 24.62 -36.67 -23.01
C SER A 528 25.43 -37.90 -23.40
N GLU A 529 24.87 -39.08 -23.21
CA GLU A 529 25.45 -40.37 -23.64
C GLU A 529 25.37 -40.53 -25.16
N ILE A 530 26.42 -41.12 -25.75
CA ILE A 530 26.47 -41.43 -27.18
C ILE A 530 26.12 -42.90 -27.37
N SER A 531 24.91 -43.20 -27.86
CA SER A 531 24.51 -44.58 -28.19
C SER A 531 24.83 -44.90 -29.66
N GLU A 532 25.83 -45.74 -29.93
CA GLU A 532 25.95 -46.39 -31.24
C GLU A 532 25.00 -47.60 -31.32
N ASP A 533 24.30 -47.79 -32.45
CA ASP A 533 23.44 -48.95 -32.68
C ASP A 533 24.30 -50.17 -33.07
N ILE A 534 24.83 -50.84 -32.03
CA ILE A 534 25.77 -51.97 -32.12
C ILE A 534 25.18 -53.17 -32.87
N LEU A 535 23.85 -53.37 -32.79
CA LEU A 535 23.13 -54.53 -33.36
C LEU A 535 23.27 -54.61 -34.87
N SER A 536 23.39 -53.45 -35.51
CA SER A 536 23.54 -53.32 -36.95
C SER A 536 24.73 -54.17 -37.45
N ARG A 537 25.87 -54.20 -36.76
CA ARG A 537 27.09 -54.89 -37.21
C ARG A 537 27.00 -56.43 -37.28
N PHE A 538 25.96 -57.03 -36.71
CA PHE A 538 25.79 -58.50 -36.62
C PHE A 538 24.65 -59.06 -37.50
N LEU A 539 24.02 -58.23 -38.33
CA LEU A 539 22.83 -58.61 -39.11
C LEU A 539 23.18 -59.52 -40.32
N GLN A 540 22.70 -60.77 -40.32
CA GLN A 540 22.88 -61.70 -41.47
C GLN A 540 21.71 -61.66 -42.48
N SER A 541 20.47 -61.60 -41.98
CA SER A 541 19.27 -61.44 -42.78
C SER A 541 18.12 -60.92 -41.93
N GLU A 542 17.18 -60.19 -42.53
CA GLU A 542 15.94 -59.76 -41.88
C GLU A 542 14.74 -59.87 -42.81
N SER A 543 13.56 -60.05 -42.21
CA SER A 543 12.28 -59.99 -42.93
C SER A 543 11.20 -59.41 -42.01
N MET A 544 10.37 -58.54 -42.56
CA MET A 544 9.35 -57.81 -41.81
C MET A 544 8.11 -57.60 -42.69
N ASN A 545 6.94 -57.55 -42.05
CA ASN A 545 5.66 -57.26 -42.71
C ASN A 545 5.01 -56.05 -42.05
N PHE A 546 4.61 -55.07 -42.85
CA PHE A 546 3.99 -53.83 -42.42
C PHE A 546 2.61 -53.66 -43.03
N THR A 547 1.71 -53.02 -42.28
CA THR A 547 0.43 -52.52 -42.79
C THR A 547 0.36 -51.04 -42.48
N VAL A 548 0.26 -50.22 -43.53
CA VAL A 548 0.38 -48.76 -43.46
C VAL A 548 -0.96 -48.14 -43.84
N ASN A 549 -1.44 -47.21 -43.02
CA ASN A 549 -2.57 -46.35 -43.37
C ASN A 549 -2.19 -45.29 -44.43
N ASN A 550 -3.18 -44.56 -44.93
CA ASN A 550 -3.02 -43.69 -46.09
C ASN A 550 -2.35 -42.33 -45.82
N TYR A 551 -1.47 -42.23 -44.83
CA TYR A 551 -0.70 -41.01 -44.55
C TYR A 551 0.62 -40.97 -45.32
N LEU A 552 0.78 -39.96 -46.18
CA LEU A 552 1.99 -39.78 -47.00
C LEU A 552 3.30 -39.75 -46.18
N ARG A 553 3.26 -39.20 -44.95
CA ARG A 553 4.42 -39.19 -44.04
C ARG A 553 4.91 -40.60 -43.69
N ASN A 554 4.02 -41.57 -43.63
CA ASN A 554 4.37 -42.95 -43.27
C ASN A 554 5.14 -43.65 -44.39
N ALA A 555 4.94 -43.27 -45.66
CA ALA A 555 5.77 -43.74 -46.76
C ALA A 555 7.24 -43.30 -46.61
N ASP A 556 7.50 -42.07 -46.15
CA ASP A 556 8.86 -41.58 -45.91
C ASP A 556 9.52 -42.30 -44.74
N ILE A 557 8.83 -42.41 -43.60
CA ILE A 557 9.33 -43.12 -42.41
C ILE A 557 9.64 -44.58 -42.74
N LEU A 558 8.71 -45.28 -43.40
CA LEU A 558 8.89 -46.69 -43.73
C LEU A 558 10.03 -46.88 -44.75
N SER A 559 10.13 -46.03 -45.78
CA SER A 559 11.23 -46.15 -46.75
C SER A 559 12.61 -45.99 -46.12
N ARG A 560 12.75 -45.10 -45.11
CA ARG A 560 14.01 -44.94 -44.36
C ARG A 560 14.30 -46.15 -43.50
N GLN A 561 13.30 -46.65 -42.77
CA GLN A 561 13.44 -47.81 -41.90
C GLN A 561 13.90 -49.03 -42.71
N LEU A 562 13.21 -49.34 -43.81
CA LEU A 562 13.48 -50.52 -44.63
C LEU A 562 14.82 -50.45 -45.41
N THR A 563 15.44 -49.28 -45.48
CA THR A 563 16.74 -49.07 -46.14
C THR A 563 17.87 -48.74 -45.18
N SER A 564 17.60 -48.70 -43.87
CA SER A 564 18.60 -48.36 -42.83
C SER A 564 19.74 -49.37 -42.81
N ASN A 565 19.41 -50.65 -42.71
CA ASN A 565 20.35 -51.77 -42.66
C ASN A 565 21.00 -52.10 -44.01
N LEU A 566 20.43 -51.62 -45.12
CA LEU A 566 21.02 -51.80 -46.45
C LEU A 566 22.40 -51.13 -46.57
N THR A 567 22.66 -50.08 -45.78
CA THR A 567 23.95 -49.35 -45.74
C THR A 567 25.15 -50.22 -45.41
N GLN A 568 24.95 -51.39 -44.81
CA GLN A 568 26.02 -52.34 -44.48
C GLN A 568 26.47 -53.17 -45.67
N PHE A 569 25.59 -53.37 -46.65
CA PHE A 569 25.84 -54.28 -47.78
C PHE A 569 26.24 -53.54 -49.05
N VAL A 570 25.87 -52.25 -49.18
CA VAL A 570 26.10 -51.43 -50.39
C VAL A 570 26.36 -49.97 -50.03
N GLY A 571 27.03 -49.24 -50.92
CA GLY A 571 27.34 -47.82 -50.73
C GLY A 571 26.10 -46.91 -50.66
N SER A 572 26.28 -45.73 -50.08
CA SER A 572 25.22 -44.72 -49.82
C SER A 572 24.42 -44.33 -51.08
N GLU A 573 25.05 -44.36 -52.26
CA GLU A 573 24.41 -44.10 -53.55
C GLU A 573 23.29 -45.10 -53.86
N VAL A 574 23.55 -46.40 -53.68
CA VAL A 574 22.56 -47.47 -53.92
C VAL A 574 21.44 -47.42 -52.89
N VAL A 575 21.78 -47.16 -51.62
CA VAL A 575 20.81 -46.98 -50.53
C VAL A 575 19.85 -45.83 -50.86
N THR A 576 20.40 -44.70 -51.31
CA THR A 576 19.61 -43.52 -51.65
C THR A 576 18.71 -43.79 -52.85
N ALA A 577 19.22 -44.45 -53.89
CA ALA A 577 18.42 -44.81 -55.07
C ALA A 577 17.26 -45.76 -54.73
N VAL A 578 17.53 -46.82 -53.95
CA VAL A 578 16.51 -47.77 -53.49
C VAL A 578 15.47 -47.07 -52.61
N ARG A 579 15.90 -46.20 -51.69
CA ARG A 579 15.01 -45.44 -50.81
C ARG A 579 14.09 -44.51 -51.58
N ILE A 580 14.62 -43.77 -52.56
CA ILE A 580 13.82 -42.86 -53.39
C ILE A 580 12.76 -43.63 -54.17
N CYS A 581 13.14 -44.73 -54.84
CA CYS A 581 12.18 -45.55 -55.60
C CYS A 581 11.14 -46.21 -54.69
N LEU A 582 11.56 -46.72 -53.53
CA LEU A 582 10.65 -47.33 -52.56
C LEU A 582 9.64 -46.30 -52.03
N ARG A 583 10.09 -45.10 -51.69
CA ARG A 583 9.22 -43.99 -51.25
C ARG A 583 8.18 -43.66 -52.32
N GLU A 584 8.62 -43.56 -53.58
CA GLU A 584 7.74 -43.26 -54.72
C GLU A 584 6.68 -44.34 -54.93
N VAL A 585 7.07 -45.62 -54.85
CA VAL A 585 6.12 -46.74 -55.00
C VAL A 585 5.10 -46.75 -53.87
N LEU A 586 5.53 -46.50 -52.62
CA LEU A 586 4.63 -46.42 -51.47
C LEU A 586 3.67 -45.23 -51.57
N ILE A 587 4.15 -44.07 -52.02
CA ILE A 587 3.30 -42.90 -52.27
C ILE A 587 2.26 -43.21 -53.32
N ASN A 588 2.64 -43.85 -54.43
CA ASN A 588 1.69 -44.23 -55.49
C ASN A 588 0.66 -45.25 -55.02
N ALA A 589 1.06 -46.21 -54.18
CA ALA A 589 0.14 -47.17 -53.55
C ALA A 589 -0.89 -46.47 -52.64
N ILE A 590 -0.48 -45.41 -51.93
CA ILE A 590 -1.38 -44.61 -51.09
C ILE A 590 -2.29 -43.72 -51.95
N GLU A 591 -1.72 -42.92 -52.86
CA GLU A 591 -2.45 -41.89 -53.61
C GLU A 591 -3.35 -42.50 -54.69
N HIS A 592 -2.77 -43.30 -55.58
CA HIS A 592 -3.46 -43.84 -56.74
C HIS A 592 -4.17 -45.16 -56.40
N GLY A 593 -3.56 -45.99 -55.56
CA GLY A 593 -4.15 -47.26 -55.12
C GLY A 593 -5.29 -47.07 -54.12
N ASN A 594 -4.94 -46.70 -52.89
CA ASN A 594 -5.90 -46.67 -51.79
C ASN A 594 -6.85 -45.45 -51.82
N LEU A 595 -6.34 -44.24 -52.08
CA LEU A 595 -7.17 -43.03 -52.12
C LEU A 595 -7.88 -42.81 -53.46
N GLY A 596 -7.53 -43.60 -54.49
CA GLY A 596 -8.16 -43.56 -55.81
C GLY A 596 -8.06 -42.19 -56.49
N ILE A 597 -6.97 -41.47 -56.24
CA ILE A 597 -6.72 -40.16 -56.86
C ILE A 597 -6.19 -40.42 -58.26
N SER A 598 -6.81 -39.88 -59.29
CA SER A 598 -6.30 -39.96 -60.66
C SER A 598 -5.12 -39.01 -60.90
N PHE A 599 -4.38 -39.25 -61.98
CA PHE A 599 -3.25 -38.43 -62.38
C PHE A 599 -3.63 -36.99 -62.75
N ASP A 600 -4.81 -36.81 -63.35
CA ASP A 600 -5.36 -35.48 -63.71
C ASP A 600 -5.79 -34.73 -62.44
N GLU A 601 -6.53 -35.38 -61.54
CA GLU A 601 -6.93 -34.80 -60.25
C GLU A 601 -5.71 -34.35 -59.41
N LYS A 602 -4.63 -35.13 -59.40
CA LYS A 602 -3.37 -34.76 -58.74
C LYS A 602 -2.75 -33.50 -59.36
N THR A 603 -2.72 -33.44 -60.69
CA THR A 603 -2.10 -32.32 -61.43
C THR A 603 -2.89 -31.03 -61.22
N ASP A 604 -4.21 -31.10 -61.24
CA ASP A 604 -5.10 -29.95 -61.01
C ASP A 604 -5.07 -29.48 -59.55
N ALA A 605 -5.04 -30.41 -58.59
CA ALA A 605 -4.92 -30.09 -57.17
C ALA A 605 -3.53 -29.50 -56.80
N MET A 606 -2.46 -29.88 -57.50
CA MET A 606 -1.14 -29.24 -57.35
C MET A 606 -1.10 -27.84 -57.96
N LYS A 607 -1.67 -27.63 -59.16
CA LYS A 607 -1.73 -26.30 -59.80
C LYS A 607 -2.53 -25.28 -58.99
N SER A 608 -3.58 -25.73 -58.31
CA SER A 608 -4.44 -24.90 -57.46
C SER A 608 -3.90 -24.68 -56.04
N GLY A 609 -2.79 -25.30 -55.65
CA GLY A 609 -2.20 -25.19 -54.30
C GLY A 609 -2.94 -25.94 -53.19
N ASN A 610 -4.06 -26.61 -53.50
CA ASN A 610 -4.97 -27.24 -52.52
C ASN A 610 -4.77 -28.76 -52.36
N TYR A 611 -3.61 -29.28 -52.79
CA TYR A 611 -3.34 -30.72 -52.81
C TYR A 611 -3.46 -31.42 -51.44
N MET A 612 -2.96 -30.78 -50.37
CA MET A 612 -3.02 -31.36 -49.02
C MET A 612 -4.45 -31.45 -48.48
N GLU A 613 -5.30 -30.46 -48.81
CA GLU A 613 -6.71 -30.46 -48.43
C GLU A 613 -7.50 -31.53 -49.20
N PHE A 614 -7.19 -31.72 -50.48
CA PHE A 614 -7.77 -32.77 -51.32
C PHE A 614 -7.45 -34.18 -50.80
N ILE A 615 -6.18 -34.44 -50.45
CA ILE A 615 -5.75 -35.70 -49.83
C ILE A 615 -6.49 -35.92 -48.49
N GLN A 616 -6.58 -34.88 -47.65
CA GLN A 616 -7.26 -34.98 -46.36
C GLN A 616 -8.74 -35.31 -46.51
N LYS A 617 -9.41 -34.76 -47.53
CA LYS A 617 -10.82 -35.06 -47.84
C LYS A 617 -10.99 -36.55 -48.20
N ARG A 618 -10.18 -37.07 -49.14
CA ARG A 618 -10.20 -38.49 -49.52
C ARG A 618 -9.87 -39.42 -48.35
N GLN A 619 -8.95 -39.04 -47.46
CA GLN A 619 -8.62 -39.82 -46.26
C GLN A 619 -9.77 -39.91 -45.25
N LYS A 620 -10.64 -38.89 -45.16
CA LYS A 620 -11.78 -38.86 -44.24
C LYS A 620 -12.99 -39.64 -44.76
N GLU A 621 -13.06 -39.92 -46.06
CA GLU A 621 -14.13 -40.73 -46.63
C GLU A 621 -13.99 -42.18 -46.16
N VAL A 622 -15.05 -42.73 -45.54
CA VAL A 622 -15.05 -44.07 -44.92
C VAL A 622 -14.57 -45.15 -45.90
N PHE A 623 -14.92 -45.03 -47.18
CA PHE A 623 -14.55 -45.98 -48.23
C PHE A 623 -13.05 -46.02 -48.52
N TYR A 624 -12.39 -44.85 -48.67
CA TYR A 624 -10.96 -44.77 -48.98
C TYR A 624 -10.08 -44.81 -47.74
N GLY A 625 -10.54 -44.25 -46.61
CA GLY A 625 -9.80 -44.21 -45.34
C GLY A 625 -9.59 -45.58 -44.70
N ALA A 626 -10.46 -46.56 -44.97
CA ALA A 626 -10.35 -47.92 -44.43
C ALA A 626 -9.31 -48.81 -45.14
N ARG A 627 -8.87 -48.41 -46.35
CA ARG A 627 -7.88 -49.16 -47.14
C ARG A 627 -6.47 -48.99 -46.59
N SER A 628 -5.63 -50.01 -46.70
CA SER A 628 -4.24 -50.00 -46.20
C SER A 628 -3.24 -50.53 -47.22
N VAL A 629 -1.99 -50.06 -47.17
CA VAL A 629 -0.89 -50.59 -47.99
C VAL A 629 -0.12 -51.62 -47.17
N LYS A 630 -0.03 -52.85 -47.69
CA LYS A 630 0.74 -53.94 -47.07
C LYS A 630 2.12 -54.01 -47.72
N VAL A 631 3.16 -54.05 -46.90
CA VAL A 631 4.56 -54.06 -47.35
C VAL A 631 5.28 -55.22 -46.69
N ALA A 632 5.64 -56.22 -47.47
CA ALA A 632 6.53 -57.29 -47.07
C ALA A 632 7.96 -56.97 -47.52
N TYR A 633 8.91 -57.20 -46.63
CA TYR A 633 10.30 -56.83 -46.77
C TYR A 633 11.21 -58.01 -46.46
N SER A 634 12.29 -58.16 -47.21
CA SER A 634 13.37 -59.09 -46.91
C SER A 634 14.72 -58.56 -47.36
N LEU A 635 15.72 -58.63 -46.49
CA LEU A 635 17.12 -58.27 -46.78
C LEU A 635 18.04 -59.42 -46.37
N ASN A 636 19.03 -59.71 -47.21
CA ASN A 636 20.17 -60.55 -46.89
C ASN A 636 21.39 -60.10 -47.69
N SER A 637 22.53 -60.76 -47.49
CA SER A 637 23.80 -60.44 -48.16
C SER A 637 23.76 -60.50 -49.70
N LYS A 638 22.75 -61.13 -50.31
CA LYS A 638 22.63 -61.28 -51.77
C LYS A 638 21.62 -60.32 -52.40
N ARG A 639 20.52 -60.02 -51.71
CA ARG A 639 19.40 -59.26 -52.28
C ARG A 639 18.59 -58.52 -51.22
N ILE A 640 17.93 -57.46 -51.67
CA ILE A 640 16.83 -56.80 -50.98
C ILE A 640 15.55 -56.94 -51.81
N GLY A 641 14.46 -57.33 -51.17
CA GLY A 641 13.17 -57.61 -51.78
C GLY A 641 12.05 -56.84 -51.07
N PHE A 642 11.15 -56.28 -51.86
CA PHE A 642 9.94 -55.64 -51.38
C PHE A 642 8.74 -56.19 -52.14
N GLU A 643 7.68 -56.49 -51.41
CA GLU A 643 6.38 -56.80 -51.97
C GLU A 643 5.39 -55.80 -51.40
N ILE A 644 4.83 -54.95 -52.27
CA ILE A 644 3.93 -53.86 -51.89
C ILE A 644 2.57 -54.16 -52.51
N TYR A 645 1.54 -54.11 -51.68
CA TYR A 645 0.17 -54.41 -52.03
C TYR A 645 -0.75 -53.29 -51.56
N ASP A 646 -1.57 -52.76 -52.47
CA ASP A 646 -2.63 -51.81 -52.17
C ASP A 646 -4.01 -52.43 -52.39
N GLU A 647 -5.01 -51.89 -51.71
CA GLU A 647 -6.40 -52.37 -51.74
C GLU A 647 -7.23 -51.62 -52.79
N GLY A 648 -6.57 -50.98 -53.75
CA GLY A 648 -7.16 -50.27 -54.88
C GLY A 648 -7.68 -51.16 -55.99
N ASP A 649 -8.23 -50.50 -57.01
CA ASP A 649 -8.78 -51.14 -58.21
C ASP A 649 -7.68 -51.59 -59.19
N GLY A 650 -6.44 -51.17 -58.96
CA GLY A 650 -5.27 -51.50 -59.78
C GLY A 650 -5.22 -50.70 -61.08
N PHE A 651 -4.18 -50.92 -61.89
CA PHE A 651 -3.97 -50.20 -63.14
C PHE A 651 -3.39 -51.12 -64.24
N ASP A 652 -3.67 -50.77 -65.50
CA ASP A 652 -3.12 -51.49 -66.66
C ASP A 652 -1.64 -51.14 -66.86
N PHE A 653 -0.79 -51.90 -66.18
CA PHE A 653 0.66 -51.72 -66.21
C PHE A 653 1.28 -52.04 -67.57
N LYS A 654 0.61 -52.80 -68.46
CA LYS A 654 1.13 -53.16 -69.79
C LYS A 654 1.20 -51.95 -70.73
N LYS A 655 0.24 -51.02 -70.62
CA LYS A 655 0.25 -49.76 -71.39
C LYS A 655 1.44 -48.87 -71.05
N ILE A 656 1.86 -48.86 -69.79
CA ILE A 656 2.98 -48.03 -69.31
C ILE A 656 4.33 -48.69 -69.61
N LEU A 657 4.39 -50.03 -69.67
CA LEU A 657 5.61 -50.79 -69.96
C LEU A 657 6.07 -50.72 -71.42
N ASN A 658 5.16 -50.49 -72.37
CA ASN A 658 5.43 -50.45 -73.82
C ASN A 658 5.83 -49.07 -74.35
N LEU A 659 6.03 -48.08 -73.48
CA LEU A 659 6.52 -46.74 -73.86
C LEU A 659 8.05 -46.76 -73.98
N ASP A 660 8.59 -46.58 -75.19
CA ASP A 660 10.03 -46.53 -75.46
C ASP A 660 10.74 -45.41 -74.67
N GLY A 661 11.82 -45.79 -73.99
CA GLY A 661 12.53 -44.93 -73.02
C GLY A 661 13.32 -43.75 -73.59
N GLU A 662 13.45 -43.63 -74.91
CA GLU A 662 14.26 -42.58 -75.57
C GLU A 662 13.44 -41.36 -76.05
N LYS A 663 12.10 -41.43 -76.10
CA LYS A 663 11.25 -40.31 -76.59
C LYS A 663 10.65 -39.40 -75.49
N LEU A 664 11.21 -39.42 -74.28
CA LEU A 664 10.65 -38.68 -73.12
C LEU A 664 11.45 -37.43 -72.70
N ASN A 665 12.24 -36.88 -73.62
CA ASN A 665 12.94 -35.61 -73.45
C ASN A 665 12.27 -34.51 -74.26
N GLU A 666 10.97 -34.26 -74.06
CA GLU A 666 10.35 -32.98 -74.39
C GLU A 666 8.96 -32.93 -73.75
N GLN A 667 8.72 -31.84 -73.04
CA GLN A 667 7.52 -31.42 -72.31
C GLN A 667 6.25 -32.32 -72.38
N SER A 668 5.76 -32.67 -71.19
CA SER A 668 4.37 -33.08 -70.87
C SER A 668 4.02 -34.57 -71.02
N TYR A 669 4.49 -35.41 -70.09
CA TYR A 669 3.66 -36.40 -69.35
C TYR A 669 4.38 -36.68 -68.01
N THR A 670 3.88 -36.12 -66.91
CA THR A 670 4.43 -36.30 -65.54
C THR A 670 4.18 -37.71 -64.98
N HIS A 671 3.43 -38.54 -65.69
CA HIS A 671 2.85 -39.78 -65.19
C HIS A 671 3.55 -40.98 -65.82
N GLY A 672 4.35 -41.70 -65.03
CA GLY A 672 5.14 -42.87 -65.47
C GLY A 672 6.62 -42.84 -65.08
N ARG A 673 7.16 -41.66 -64.71
CA ARG A 673 8.56 -41.48 -64.30
C ARG A 673 8.96 -42.36 -63.10
N GLY A 674 8.08 -42.52 -62.11
CA GLY A 674 8.33 -43.34 -60.93
C GLY A 674 8.53 -44.83 -61.26
N ILE A 675 7.72 -45.38 -62.16
CA ILE A 675 7.82 -46.78 -62.61
C ILE A 675 9.10 -46.99 -63.44
N MET A 676 9.44 -46.04 -64.32
CA MET A 676 10.70 -46.10 -65.09
C MET A 676 11.94 -46.00 -64.21
N MET A 677 11.97 -45.08 -63.23
CA MET A 677 13.07 -44.99 -62.25
C MET A 677 13.21 -46.29 -61.46
N THR A 678 12.08 -46.87 -61.05
CA THR A 678 12.04 -48.16 -60.34
C THR A 678 12.64 -49.28 -61.20
N ARG A 679 12.37 -49.35 -62.51
CA ARG A 679 12.99 -50.32 -63.43
C ARG A 679 14.50 -50.13 -63.62
N LYS A 680 15.01 -48.89 -63.51
CA LYS A 680 16.46 -48.59 -63.58
C LYS A 680 17.20 -49.00 -62.30
N VAL A 681 16.55 -48.90 -61.14
CA VAL A 681 17.16 -49.21 -59.84
C VAL A 681 17.03 -50.70 -59.50
N PHE A 682 15.83 -51.28 -59.63
CA PHE A 682 15.55 -52.69 -59.32
C PHE A 682 15.83 -53.62 -60.50
N ASP A 683 16.31 -54.82 -60.19
CA ASP A 683 16.62 -55.83 -61.20
C ASP A 683 15.35 -56.55 -61.65
N VAL A 684 14.45 -56.84 -60.71
CA VAL A 684 13.14 -57.45 -60.95
C VAL A 684 12.04 -56.49 -60.51
N VAL A 685 11.09 -56.22 -61.41
CA VAL A 685 9.85 -55.48 -61.13
C VAL A 685 8.72 -56.29 -61.75
N LYS A 686 7.84 -56.86 -60.93
CA LYS A 686 6.69 -57.67 -61.39
C LYS A 686 5.40 -57.17 -60.76
N PHE A 687 4.40 -56.92 -61.58
CA PHE A 687 3.04 -56.60 -61.12
C PHE A 687 2.16 -57.85 -61.19
N ASN A 688 1.11 -57.91 -60.38
CA ASN A 688 0.03 -58.89 -60.57
C ASN A 688 -0.89 -58.49 -61.73
N ASP A 689 -1.75 -59.40 -62.19
CA ASP A 689 -2.64 -59.13 -63.34
C ASP A 689 -3.58 -57.93 -63.14
N LYS A 690 -3.98 -57.65 -61.89
CA LYS A 690 -4.80 -56.50 -61.52
C LYS A 690 -4.01 -55.18 -61.45
N GLY A 691 -2.70 -55.23 -61.24
CA GLY A 691 -1.83 -54.04 -61.10
C GLY A 691 -1.83 -53.37 -59.72
N ASN A 692 -2.39 -54.00 -58.68
CA ASN A 692 -2.43 -53.49 -57.29
C ASN A 692 -1.42 -54.20 -56.35
N LYS A 693 -0.50 -54.98 -56.92
CA LYS A 693 0.60 -55.64 -56.20
C LYS A 693 1.87 -55.54 -57.02
N VAL A 694 2.97 -55.12 -56.40
CA VAL A 694 4.30 -55.06 -57.04
C VAL A 694 5.36 -55.78 -56.22
N LEU A 695 6.14 -56.64 -56.89
CA LEU A 695 7.34 -57.28 -56.37
C LEU A 695 8.57 -56.59 -56.95
N LEU A 696 9.42 -56.08 -56.07
CA LEU A 696 10.67 -55.40 -56.38
C LEU A 696 11.84 -56.19 -55.80
N ILE A 697 12.83 -56.56 -56.61
CA ILE A 697 14.06 -57.22 -56.13
C ILE A 697 15.29 -56.51 -56.69
N LYS A 698 16.23 -56.19 -55.80
CA LYS A 698 17.57 -55.69 -56.14
C LYS A 698 18.62 -56.67 -55.64
N TYR A 699 19.44 -57.20 -56.55
CA TYR A 699 20.60 -58.02 -56.23
C TYR A 699 21.78 -57.10 -55.87
N LEU A 700 22.33 -57.26 -54.67
CA LEU A 700 23.29 -56.31 -54.09
C LEU A 700 24.67 -56.36 -54.79
N GLN A 701 24.97 -57.46 -55.47
CA GLN A 701 26.21 -57.63 -56.26
C GLN A 701 26.13 -57.07 -57.69
N LYS A 702 24.96 -56.59 -58.15
CA LYS A 702 24.80 -56.01 -59.49
C LYS A 702 24.85 -54.47 -59.43
N PRO A 703 25.66 -53.80 -60.30
CA PRO A 703 25.65 -52.35 -60.39
C PRO A 703 24.29 -51.82 -60.87
N LEU A 704 24.04 -50.51 -60.68
CA LEU A 704 22.82 -49.86 -61.18
C LEU A 704 22.76 -49.92 -62.72
N LYS A 705 21.57 -50.16 -63.29
CA LYS A 705 21.43 -50.47 -64.74
C LYS A 705 21.92 -49.36 -65.67
N TYR A 706 21.92 -48.10 -65.24
CA TYR A 706 22.43 -46.98 -66.06
C TYR A 706 23.97 -46.95 -66.20
N LYS A 707 24.69 -47.86 -65.51
CA LYS A 707 26.14 -48.10 -65.65
C LYS A 707 26.47 -49.39 -66.42
N ARG A 708 25.47 -50.12 -66.96
CA ARG A 708 25.73 -51.31 -67.79
C ARG A 708 25.99 -50.90 -69.24
N GLU A 709 27.03 -51.46 -69.86
CA GLU A 709 27.15 -51.47 -71.32
C GLU A 709 26.01 -52.35 -71.90
N PRO A 710 25.35 -51.92 -72.99
CA PRO A 710 24.22 -52.65 -73.56
C PRO A 710 24.66 -54.03 -74.07
N SER A 711 23.91 -55.08 -73.72
CA SER A 711 24.15 -56.44 -74.22
C SER A 711 22.99 -56.92 -75.10
N SER A 712 23.26 -57.85 -76.01
CA SER A 712 22.32 -58.37 -77.03
C SER A 712 21.07 -59.10 -76.50
N PHE A 713 20.84 -59.12 -75.18
CA PHE A 713 19.69 -59.76 -74.53
C PHE A 713 18.69 -58.77 -73.90
N ASP A 714 18.89 -57.47 -74.05
CA ASP A 714 17.92 -56.48 -73.62
C ASP A 714 16.82 -56.33 -74.70
N ILE A 715 15.65 -56.96 -74.49
CA ILE A 715 14.37 -56.66 -75.16
C ILE A 715 13.49 -55.85 -74.21
#